data_AF-A0A8H7EW23-F1
#
_entry.id   AF-A0A8H7EW23-F1
#
_cell.length_a   1.000
_cell.length_b   1.000
_cell.length_c   1.000
_cell.angle_alpha   90.00
_cell.angle_beta   90.00
_cell.angle_gamma   90.00
#
_symmetry.space_group_name_H-M   'P 1'
#
loop_
_entity.id
_entity.type
_entity.pdbx_description
1 polymer ?
#
loop_
_entity_poly.entity_id
_entity_poly.type
_entity_poly.pdbx_seq_one_letter_code
_entity_poly.pdbx_strand_id
1 'polypeptide(L)'
;MPMFDRASNVVVHNGTFMDIGQIVHGQSGVDILREASIPEAAYDSEARHPAPSCFPGTRTQYIEDIIQWATTDDPTVPLHWVMGPAGVGKSAVAQTSSERLKESGQLGAAFFFGGAGGYDRPHTRLFTSVAYQLSTELPDYHEIIDRAVSHDKTLITKNMSTQFNSLIVNPLRELQARGKQVERRAIIIDGLDECENVDAQCELIKIIAESSRNRTTPFRWAFFSRPEPHIEAMFSEASVSSICRIAVLQVSRTVDGEIESYLRGGFDNIVRRRNISMPSPWPTDKDIRKVVEASAGLFIYAATVLRFVENSRSLCLEEPLETVLNIISERHTISGTPTLFAEIDVLYNLIMQRVPSGVLPSVQLLFADMLLDGYKGVWSAIEEGNCLGFSEVEFRNLCNHVRAVVCYHDIKLLPAFGNSFNTTRPFEVADSEIKCLLEEKDRTAGGVVSFYHKSFRDFLCDPSRSGAFCVTTPEMHAKLFNHYHQIHHDYSRSFVIRGTGLELAPGFPSSAASLSWPFADPTSELANSYLKARVFNRIAASLLSLLNTNDLDSTLITKILETDHRTAIINRSRLFSGSLVSSYAFGAYRMMRVVGGSIFRYIPPFAFFEFDLKMFRRRIEHRTKLNLIQPYHPTLLSKCKSYFSPHLSRDEHYSGLYKFGHGTKSHFWYWEINLKFEYYFEFETCDLTEARKIHWREKDNLLGFFSDCDLLDFVLHGDRPLMGLEDRDAAAY
;
A
#
# COMPACT_ATOMS: atom_id res chain seq x y z
N MET A 1 -7.19 35.40 -20.96
CA MET A 1 -8.04 36.60 -21.10
C MET A 1 -8.55 36.64 -22.53
N PRO A 2 -9.87 36.74 -22.80
CA PRO A 2 -10.33 36.92 -24.17
C PRO A 2 -9.88 38.28 -24.69
N MET A 3 -9.44 38.31 -25.95
CA MET A 3 -8.75 39.43 -26.61
C MET A 3 -9.56 40.75 -26.68
N PHE A 4 -10.86 40.72 -26.38
CA PHE A 4 -11.78 41.88 -26.50
C PHE A 4 -12.66 42.10 -25.27
N ASP A 5 -12.14 41.87 -24.07
CA ASP A 5 -12.93 42.16 -22.88
C ASP A 5 -13.24 43.67 -22.77
N ARG A 6 -14.53 44.01 -22.72
CA ARG A 6 -15.09 45.39 -22.65
C ARG A 6 -14.90 46.31 -23.86
N ALA A 7 -14.58 45.80 -25.05
CA ALA A 7 -14.54 46.62 -26.26
C ALA A 7 -15.94 46.86 -26.86
N SER A 8 -16.18 48.04 -27.43
CA SER A 8 -17.38 48.35 -28.24
C SER A 8 -17.00 49.12 -29.51
N ASN A 9 -17.76 48.93 -30.60
CA ASN A 9 -17.53 49.51 -31.93
C ASN A 9 -16.21 49.14 -32.64
N VAL A 10 -15.71 47.91 -32.47
CA VAL A 10 -14.55 47.42 -33.22
C VAL A 10 -15.00 46.82 -34.55
N VAL A 11 -14.50 47.37 -35.67
CA VAL A 11 -14.70 46.82 -37.01
C VAL A 11 -13.34 46.36 -37.55
N VAL A 12 -13.22 45.07 -37.84
CA VAL A 12 -12.00 44.46 -38.38
C VAL A 12 -12.29 43.97 -39.80
N HIS A 13 -11.46 44.38 -40.76
CA HIS A 13 -11.52 43.88 -42.13
C HIS A 13 -10.30 43.00 -42.43
N ASN A 14 -10.54 41.78 -42.94
CA ASN A 14 -9.53 40.81 -43.39
C ASN A 14 -8.47 40.39 -42.35
N GLY A 15 -8.83 40.26 -41.08
CA GLY A 15 -7.96 39.68 -40.05
C GLY A 15 -8.18 38.17 -39.88
N THR A 16 -7.11 37.38 -39.81
CA THR A 16 -7.16 35.98 -39.37
C THR A 16 -6.82 35.93 -37.89
N PHE A 17 -7.79 35.58 -37.05
CA PHE A 17 -7.59 35.40 -35.62
C PHE A 17 -7.31 33.93 -35.30
N MET A 18 -6.13 33.63 -34.75
CA MET A 18 -5.84 32.35 -34.12
C MET A 18 -5.82 32.57 -32.61
N ASP A 19 -6.87 32.12 -31.92
CA ASP A 19 -6.84 32.00 -30.47
C ASP A 19 -5.99 30.77 -30.11
N ILE A 20 -4.71 31.00 -29.83
CA ILE A 20 -3.85 29.99 -29.18
C ILE A 20 -4.06 30.10 -27.66
N GLY A 21 -5.33 30.06 -27.26
CA GLY A 21 -5.68 29.75 -25.90
C GLY A 21 -5.36 28.28 -25.69
N GLN A 22 -4.21 27.98 -25.07
CA GLN A 22 -4.19 26.81 -24.23
C GLN A 22 -5.34 27.01 -23.24
N ILE A 23 -6.45 26.32 -23.44
CA ILE A 23 -7.33 25.98 -22.33
C ILE A 23 -6.47 25.04 -21.49
N VAL A 24 -5.60 25.62 -20.67
CA VAL A 24 -5.16 24.96 -19.45
C VAL A 24 -6.44 24.88 -18.65
N HIS A 25 -7.21 23.81 -18.83
CA HIS A 25 -8.12 23.39 -17.79
C HIS A 25 -7.22 23.16 -16.60
N GLY A 26 -7.09 24.17 -15.73
CA GLY A 26 -6.51 23.97 -14.42
C GLY A 26 -7.26 22.79 -13.82
N GLN A 27 -6.54 21.72 -13.51
CA GLN A 27 -7.09 20.53 -12.90
C GLN A 27 -7.99 20.93 -11.73
N SER A 28 -9.24 20.45 -11.72
CA SER A 28 -10.19 20.83 -10.67
C SER A 28 -9.70 20.31 -9.32
N GLY A 29 -10.14 20.94 -8.23
CA GLY A 29 -9.77 20.49 -6.89
C GLY A 29 -10.28 19.09 -6.60
N VAL A 30 -11.44 18.73 -7.16
CA VAL A 30 -11.99 17.37 -7.05
C VAL A 30 -11.17 16.35 -7.84
N ASP A 31 -10.62 16.71 -9.00
CA ASP A 31 -9.71 15.83 -9.74
C ASP A 31 -8.42 15.56 -8.95
N ILE A 32 -7.86 16.61 -8.32
CA ILE A 32 -6.69 16.49 -7.44
C ILE A 32 -7.03 15.60 -6.23
N LEU A 33 -8.21 15.78 -5.64
CA LEU A 33 -8.67 14.97 -4.51
C LEU A 33 -8.85 13.50 -4.90
N ARG A 34 -9.39 13.24 -6.10
CA ARG A 34 -9.54 11.89 -6.65
C ARG A 34 -8.18 11.21 -6.81
N GLU A 35 -7.19 11.89 -7.35
CA GLU A 35 -5.81 11.34 -7.50
C GLU A 35 -5.13 11.06 -6.16
N ALA A 36 -5.48 11.83 -5.14
CA ALA A 36 -5.05 11.63 -3.76
C ALA A 36 -5.90 10.61 -2.98
N SER A 37 -6.98 10.08 -3.56
CA SER A 37 -7.82 9.06 -2.96
C SER A 37 -7.34 7.63 -3.27
N ILE A 38 -8.07 6.64 -2.77
CA ILE A 38 -7.93 5.21 -3.08
C ILE A 38 -9.31 4.70 -3.52
N PRO A 39 -9.68 4.83 -4.81
CA PRO A 39 -10.94 4.32 -5.33
C PRO A 39 -11.12 2.80 -5.11
N GLU A 40 -10.02 2.05 -5.06
CA GLU A 40 -9.99 0.60 -4.82
C GLU A 40 -10.45 0.21 -3.40
N ALA A 41 -10.44 1.15 -2.46
CA ALA A 41 -10.90 0.94 -1.09
C ALA A 41 -12.40 1.17 -0.92
N ALA A 42 -13.10 1.67 -1.95
CA ALA A 42 -14.55 1.88 -1.89
C ALA A 42 -15.33 0.56 -1.78
N TYR A 43 -16.55 0.62 -1.23
CA TYR A 43 -17.36 -0.61 -1.04
C TYR A 43 -17.75 -1.28 -2.37
N ASP A 44 -17.91 -0.49 -3.44
CA ASP A 44 -18.40 -0.87 -4.77
C ASP A 44 -17.30 -0.90 -5.84
N SER A 45 -16.03 -0.93 -5.42
CA SER A 45 -14.90 -0.99 -6.35
C SER A 45 -14.78 -2.35 -7.04
N GLU A 46 -14.52 -2.34 -8.35
CA GLU A 46 -14.20 -3.54 -9.13
C GLU A 46 -12.95 -4.26 -8.61
N ALA A 47 -11.97 -3.53 -8.07
CA ALA A 47 -10.77 -4.12 -7.48
C ALA A 47 -11.08 -5.05 -6.29
N ARG A 48 -12.26 -4.89 -5.68
CA ARG A 48 -12.75 -5.73 -4.59
C ARG A 48 -13.70 -6.81 -5.07
N HIS A 49 -14.10 -6.84 -6.35
CA HIS A 49 -15.05 -7.83 -6.86
C HIS A 49 -14.41 -9.21 -7.06
N PRO A 50 -15.02 -10.32 -6.59
CA PRO A 50 -16.23 -10.36 -5.76
C PRO A 50 -15.91 -9.99 -4.31
N ALA A 51 -16.58 -8.95 -3.81
CA ALA A 51 -16.38 -8.50 -2.43
C ALA A 51 -16.93 -9.54 -1.46
N PRO A 52 -16.29 -9.75 -0.29
CA PRO A 52 -16.86 -10.62 0.71
C PRO A 52 -18.19 -10.02 1.17
N SER A 53 -19.30 -10.74 1.00
CA SER A 53 -20.63 -10.32 1.44
C SER A 53 -21.31 -11.42 2.24
N CYS A 54 -22.22 -11.04 3.14
CA CYS A 54 -22.99 -12.00 3.93
C CYS A 54 -23.97 -12.76 3.02
N PHE A 55 -24.00 -14.08 3.16
CA PHE A 55 -25.01 -14.89 2.49
C PHE A 55 -26.39 -14.59 3.08
N PRO A 56 -27.47 -14.57 2.27
CA PRO A 56 -28.81 -14.24 2.76
C PRO A 56 -29.19 -15.06 4.00
N GLY A 57 -29.65 -14.37 5.04
CA GLY A 57 -30.03 -14.99 6.33
C GLY A 57 -28.87 -15.28 7.28
N THR A 58 -27.62 -14.94 6.94
CA THR A 58 -26.47 -15.04 7.85
C THR A 58 -26.11 -13.68 8.44
N ARG A 59 -25.62 -13.66 9.68
CA ARG A 59 -25.22 -12.45 10.41
C ARG A 59 -26.28 -11.34 10.46
N THR A 60 -27.55 -11.68 10.27
CA THR A 60 -28.66 -10.71 10.13
C THR A 60 -28.73 -9.77 11.33
N GLN A 61 -28.60 -10.29 12.55
CA GLN A 61 -28.63 -9.45 13.77
C GLN A 61 -27.53 -8.38 13.76
N TYR A 62 -26.30 -8.72 13.36
CA TYR A 62 -25.20 -7.75 13.33
C TYR A 62 -25.44 -6.68 12.26
N ILE A 63 -25.93 -7.08 11.09
CA ILE A 63 -26.26 -6.15 10.01
C ILE A 63 -27.37 -5.20 10.50
N GLU A 64 -28.46 -5.73 11.06
CA GLU A 64 -29.58 -4.94 11.58
C GLU A 64 -29.16 -4.00 12.71
N ASP A 65 -28.31 -4.46 13.62
CA ASP A 65 -27.74 -3.63 14.69
C ASP A 65 -26.96 -2.44 14.14
N ILE A 66 -26.18 -2.64 13.07
CA ILE A 66 -25.42 -1.58 12.40
C ILE A 66 -26.36 -0.63 11.68
N ILE A 67 -27.35 -1.12 10.94
CA ILE A 67 -28.33 -0.27 10.26
C ILE A 67 -29.08 0.58 11.30
N GLN A 68 -29.57 -0.03 12.38
CA GLN A 68 -30.28 0.68 13.44
C GLN A 68 -29.38 1.71 14.13
N TRP A 69 -28.12 1.36 14.42
CA TRP A 69 -27.14 2.30 14.98
C TRP A 69 -26.86 3.47 14.02
N ALA A 70 -26.80 3.22 12.72
CA ALA A 70 -26.55 4.25 11.73
C ALA A 70 -27.73 5.24 11.63
N THR A 71 -28.96 4.73 11.70
CA THR A 71 -30.19 5.52 11.48
C THR A 71 -30.84 6.06 12.75
N THR A 72 -30.41 5.63 13.94
CA THR A 72 -31.00 6.14 15.20
C THR A 72 -30.71 7.62 15.40
N ASP A 73 -31.65 8.32 16.04
CA ASP A 73 -31.50 9.72 16.42
C ASP A 73 -30.70 9.94 17.70
N ASP A 74 -30.35 8.86 18.41
CA ASP A 74 -29.60 8.92 19.68
C ASP A 74 -28.16 9.41 19.47
N PRO A 75 -27.79 10.63 19.91
CA PRO A 75 -26.47 11.19 19.68
C PRO A 75 -25.40 10.66 20.66
N THR A 76 -25.74 9.75 21.58
CA THR A 76 -24.83 9.32 22.66
C THR A 76 -23.71 8.38 22.19
N VAL A 77 -23.98 7.54 21.19
CA VAL A 77 -23.04 6.51 20.71
C VAL A 77 -22.73 6.66 19.20
N PRO A 78 -22.06 7.74 18.77
CA PRO A 78 -21.70 7.98 17.36
C PRO A 78 -20.64 7.03 16.81
N LEU A 79 -19.98 6.23 17.66
CA LEU A 79 -19.01 5.23 17.24
C LEU A 79 -19.56 3.81 17.41
N HIS A 80 -19.21 2.93 16.47
CA HIS A 80 -19.46 1.50 16.59
C HIS A 80 -18.21 0.71 16.23
N TRP A 81 -17.69 -0.08 17.16
CA TRP A 81 -16.57 -0.96 16.90
C TRP A 81 -17.02 -2.42 16.86
N VAL A 82 -16.84 -3.04 15.71
CA VAL A 82 -17.16 -4.44 15.45
C VAL A 82 -15.85 -5.23 15.42
N MET A 83 -15.55 -5.91 16.52
CA MET A 83 -14.29 -6.65 16.70
C MET A 83 -14.49 -8.16 16.59
N GLY A 84 -13.43 -8.86 16.23
CA GLY A 84 -13.42 -10.32 16.21
C GLY A 84 -12.15 -10.88 15.57
N PRO A 85 -11.83 -12.15 15.79
CA PRO A 85 -10.64 -12.76 15.20
C PRO A 85 -10.77 -12.87 13.67
N ALA A 86 -9.69 -13.31 13.03
CA ALA A 86 -9.66 -13.52 11.59
C ALA A 86 -10.70 -14.59 11.18
N GLY A 87 -11.42 -14.38 10.08
CA GLY A 87 -12.24 -15.41 9.45
C GLY A 87 -13.67 -15.58 9.97
N VAL A 88 -14.12 -14.74 10.91
CA VAL A 88 -15.51 -14.75 11.43
C VAL A 88 -16.51 -14.01 10.54
N GLY A 89 -16.06 -13.28 9.51
CA GLY A 89 -16.92 -12.58 8.55
C GLY A 89 -17.10 -11.07 8.78
N LYS A 90 -16.17 -10.40 9.47
CA LYS A 90 -16.23 -8.94 9.71
C LYS A 90 -16.40 -8.12 8.43
N SER A 91 -15.49 -8.31 7.45
CA SER A 91 -15.56 -7.60 6.17
C SER A 91 -16.83 -7.92 5.36
N ALA A 92 -17.40 -9.12 5.53
CA ALA A 92 -18.69 -9.48 4.93
C ALA A 92 -19.85 -8.70 5.55
N VAL A 93 -19.86 -8.55 6.88
CA VAL A 93 -20.84 -7.70 7.58
C VAL A 93 -20.65 -6.24 7.19
N ALA A 94 -19.40 -5.74 7.13
CA ALA A 94 -19.10 -4.37 6.71
C ALA A 94 -19.57 -4.09 5.27
N GLN A 95 -19.30 -5.01 4.34
CA GLN A 95 -19.73 -4.92 2.94
C GLN A 95 -21.25 -4.88 2.83
N THR A 96 -21.96 -5.87 3.38
CA THR A 96 -23.43 -5.94 3.29
C THR A 96 -24.09 -4.78 4.02
N SER A 97 -23.52 -4.30 5.12
CA SER A 97 -24.04 -3.10 5.80
C SER A 97 -23.83 -1.85 4.94
N SER A 98 -22.68 -1.71 4.27
CA SER A 98 -22.42 -0.61 3.34
C SER A 98 -23.42 -0.58 2.19
N GLU A 99 -23.68 -1.73 1.56
CA GLU A 99 -24.66 -1.89 0.49
C GLU A 99 -26.08 -1.48 0.94
N ARG A 100 -26.55 -1.95 2.10
CA ARG A 100 -27.88 -1.59 2.62
C ARG A 100 -28.00 -0.13 3.05
N LEU A 101 -26.92 0.45 3.60
CA LEU A 101 -26.88 1.88 3.92
C LEU A 101 -26.87 2.74 2.66
N LYS A 102 -26.23 2.27 1.58
CA LYS A 102 -26.26 2.94 0.28
C LYS A 102 -27.66 2.93 -0.30
N GLU A 103 -28.33 1.77 -0.30
CA GLU A 103 -29.72 1.62 -0.79
C GLU A 103 -30.71 2.54 -0.06
N SER A 104 -30.47 2.80 1.23
CA SER A 104 -31.29 3.71 2.05
C SER A 104 -30.82 5.17 2.05
N GLY A 105 -29.76 5.52 1.28
CA GLY A 105 -29.21 6.87 1.20
C GLY A 105 -28.47 7.35 2.46
N GLN A 106 -28.18 6.44 3.39
CA GLN A 106 -27.56 6.73 4.70
C GLN A 106 -26.04 6.53 4.70
N LEU A 107 -25.47 5.90 3.68
CA LEU A 107 -24.02 5.77 3.53
C LEU A 107 -23.41 7.12 3.10
N GLY A 108 -22.43 7.59 3.85
CA GLY A 108 -21.61 8.75 3.50
C GLY A 108 -20.35 8.33 2.73
N ALA A 109 -19.62 7.35 3.27
CA ALA A 109 -18.45 6.77 2.64
C ALA A 109 -18.17 5.39 3.23
N ALA A 110 -17.41 4.57 2.50
CA ALA A 110 -16.84 3.35 3.03
C ALA A 110 -15.40 3.17 2.55
N PHE A 111 -14.52 2.75 3.46
CA PHE A 111 -13.10 2.55 3.20
C PHE A 111 -12.65 1.20 3.73
N PHE A 112 -12.23 0.33 2.82
CA PHE A 112 -11.76 -1.03 3.10
C PHE A 112 -10.26 -1.10 2.89
N PHE A 113 -9.49 -1.27 3.96
CA PHE A 113 -8.03 -1.38 3.88
C PHE A 113 -7.57 -2.56 3.02
N GLY A 114 -8.32 -3.67 3.00
CA GLY A 114 -8.01 -4.81 2.13
C GLY A 114 -8.06 -4.49 0.63
N GLY A 115 -8.82 -3.47 0.22
CA GLY A 115 -8.81 -2.93 -1.15
C GLY A 115 -7.72 -1.90 -1.40
N ALA A 116 -7.14 -1.33 -0.34
CA ALA A 116 -6.10 -0.31 -0.41
C ALA A 116 -4.68 -0.88 -0.57
N GLY A 117 -4.56 -2.20 -0.73
CA GLY A 117 -3.29 -2.87 -0.56
C GLY A 117 -2.21 -2.60 -1.60
N GLY A 118 -2.54 -1.99 -2.74
CA GLY A 118 -1.57 -1.54 -3.73
C GLY A 118 -0.92 -0.18 -3.42
N TYR A 119 -1.36 0.51 -2.36
CA TYR A 119 -0.95 1.88 -2.04
C TYR A 119 0.07 1.90 -0.90
N ASP A 120 1.09 2.76 -1.04
CA ASP A 120 1.98 3.07 0.07
C ASP A 120 1.23 3.94 1.10
N ARG A 121 1.38 3.60 2.39
CA ARG A 121 0.74 4.27 3.53
C ARG A 121 -0.74 4.60 3.29
N PRO A 122 -1.62 3.61 3.08
CA PRO A 122 -3.02 3.86 2.71
C PRO A 122 -3.80 4.71 3.73
N HIS A 123 -3.35 4.73 5.00
CA HIS A 123 -3.90 5.61 6.05
C HIS A 123 -3.82 7.11 5.70
N THR A 124 -2.77 7.56 5.01
CA THR A 124 -2.60 8.99 4.66
C THR A 124 -3.59 9.45 3.58
N ARG A 125 -4.29 8.51 2.94
CA ARG A 125 -5.30 8.76 1.92
C ARG A 125 -6.72 8.44 2.38
N LEU A 126 -6.91 8.06 3.65
CA LEU A 126 -8.23 7.69 4.16
C LEU A 126 -9.18 8.90 4.10
N PHE A 127 -8.77 10.06 4.61
CA PHE A 127 -9.64 11.24 4.65
C PHE A 127 -9.80 11.93 3.30
N THR A 128 -8.80 11.86 2.41
CA THR A 128 -8.99 12.27 1.00
C THR A 128 -10.00 11.38 0.29
N SER A 129 -9.97 10.06 0.53
CA SER A 129 -10.94 9.11 -0.02
C SER A 129 -12.34 9.30 0.52
N VAL A 130 -12.49 9.52 1.83
CA VAL A 130 -13.77 9.85 2.44
C VAL A 130 -14.31 11.18 1.89
N ALA A 131 -13.48 12.21 1.80
CA ALA A 131 -13.90 13.50 1.25
C ALA A 131 -14.30 13.41 -0.23
N TYR A 132 -13.59 12.60 -1.03
CA TYR A 132 -13.96 12.36 -2.42
C TYR A 132 -15.32 11.63 -2.53
N GLN A 133 -15.54 10.56 -1.75
CA GLN A 133 -16.84 9.88 -1.73
C GLN A 133 -17.97 10.81 -1.27
N LEU A 134 -17.73 11.66 -0.26
CA LEU A 134 -18.71 12.66 0.15
C LEU A 134 -19.01 13.68 -0.96
N SER A 135 -18.02 14.10 -1.75
CA SER A 135 -18.23 15.05 -2.85
C SER A 135 -19.03 14.45 -4.00
N THR A 136 -18.95 13.13 -4.23
CA THR A 136 -19.80 12.46 -5.22
C THR A 136 -21.25 12.33 -4.77
N GLU A 137 -21.51 12.34 -3.46
CA GLU A 137 -22.86 12.18 -2.89
C GLU A 137 -23.57 13.50 -2.54
N LEU A 138 -22.81 14.56 -2.27
CA LEU A 138 -23.31 15.84 -1.75
C LEU A 138 -22.89 17.02 -2.64
N PRO A 139 -23.77 17.51 -3.55
CA PRO A 139 -23.41 18.57 -4.48
C PRO A 139 -22.94 19.88 -3.84
N ASP A 140 -23.57 20.29 -2.73
CA ASP A 140 -23.14 21.52 -2.03
C ASP A 140 -21.75 21.35 -1.38
N TYR A 141 -21.42 20.14 -0.91
CA TYR A 141 -20.09 19.81 -0.38
C TYR A 141 -19.05 19.79 -1.49
N HIS A 142 -19.41 19.25 -2.67
CA HIS A 142 -18.56 19.21 -3.86
C HIS A 142 -18.03 20.60 -4.24
N GLU A 143 -18.89 21.61 -4.28
CA GLU A 143 -18.49 22.99 -4.62
C GLU A 143 -17.42 23.52 -3.64
N ILE A 144 -17.62 23.27 -2.34
CA ILE A 144 -16.73 23.79 -1.30
C ILE A 144 -15.38 23.08 -1.35
N ILE A 145 -15.38 21.76 -1.48
CA ILE A 145 -14.13 20.98 -1.50
C ILE A 145 -13.34 21.22 -2.78
N ASP A 146 -14.02 21.37 -3.92
CA ASP A 146 -13.39 21.72 -5.20
C ASP A 146 -12.61 23.04 -5.09
N ARG A 147 -13.26 24.06 -4.54
CA ARG A 147 -12.64 25.36 -4.31
C ARG A 147 -11.49 25.27 -3.30
N ALA A 148 -11.68 24.53 -2.19
CA ALA A 148 -10.67 24.41 -1.15
C ALA A 148 -9.38 23.75 -1.65
N VAL A 149 -9.48 22.63 -2.37
CA VAL A 149 -8.33 21.90 -2.92
C VAL A 149 -7.71 22.63 -4.12
N SER A 150 -8.53 23.32 -4.93
CA SER A 150 -8.02 24.17 -6.01
C SER A 150 -7.16 25.32 -5.48
N HIS A 151 -7.53 25.87 -4.32
CA HIS A 151 -6.83 26.98 -3.68
C HIS A 151 -5.56 26.52 -2.94
N ASP A 152 -5.66 25.47 -2.13
CA ASP A 152 -4.54 24.86 -1.42
C ASP A 152 -4.39 23.39 -1.82
N LYS A 153 -3.58 23.15 -2.85
CA LYS A 153 -3.27 21.79 -3.33
C LYS A 153 -2.48 20.97 -2.33
N THR A 154 -1.86 21.59 -1.32
CA THR A 154 -1.09 20.85 -0.31
C THR A 154 -1.99 20.11 0.67
N LEU A 155 -3.29 20.43 0.74
CA LEU A 155 -4.25 19.78 1.64
C LEU A 155 -4.21 18.25 1.54
N ILE A 156 -4.05 17.71 0.34
CA ILE A 156 -4.00 16.25 0.09
C ILE A 156 -2.73 15.56 0.60
N THR A 157 -1.69 16.31 0.98
CA THR A 157 -0.42 15.76 1.51
C THR A 157 -0.17 16.14 2.97
N LYS A 158 -1.08 16.88 3.61
CA LYS A 158 -0.99 17.20 5.05
C LYS A 158 -1.20 15.96 5.92
N ASN A 159 -0.84 16.07 7.20
CA ASN A 159 -1.10 15.02 8.19
C ASN A 159 -2.60 14.72 8.35
N MET A 160 -2.92 13.56 8.91
CA MET A 160 -4.29 13.04 8.98
C MET A 160 -5.25 13.97 9.74
N SER A 161 -4.82 14.56 10.86
CA SER A 161 -5.63 15.53 11.62
C SER A 161 -5.96 16.77 10.79
N THR A 162 -4.99 17.31 10.05
CA THR A 162 -5.20 18.49 9.21
C THR A 162 -6.06 18.17 8.00
N GLN A 163 -5.88 17.00 7.38
CA GLN A 163 -6.75 16.51 6.32
C GLN A 163 -8.18 16.37 6.83
N PHE A 164 -8.41 15.72 7.97
CA PHE A 164 -9.73 15.56 8.55
C PHE A 164 -10.42 16.91 8.77
N ASN A 165 -9.71 17.86 9.37
CA ASN A 165 -10.26 19.18 9.63
C ASN A 165 -10.53 19.97 8.35
N SER A 166 -9.56 20.04 7.44
CA SER A 166 -9.66 20.88 6.23
C SER A 166 -10.54 20.27 5.15
N LEU A 167 -10.57 18.95 5.03
CA LEU A 167 -11.32 18.26 3.99
C LEU A 167 -12.70 17.82 4.43
N ILE A 168 -12.96 17.59 5.73
CA ILE A 168 -14.26 17.11 6.22
C ILE A 168 -14.94 18.14 7.13
N VAL A 169 -14.31 18.53 8.24
CA VAL A 169 -14.96 19.40 9.25
C VAL A 169 -15.26 20.80 8.72
N ASN A 170 -14.27 21.48 8.15
CA ASN A 170 -14.40 22.86 7.69
C ASN A 170 -15.42 23.00 6.54
N PRO A 171 -15.43 22.12 5.52
CA PRO A 171 -16.46 22.15 4.48
C PRO A 171 -17.88 21.96 5.05
N LEU A 172 -18.07 21.04 5.99
CA LEU A 172 -19.37 20.83 6.64
C LEU A 172 -19.80 22.03 7.49
N ARG A 173 -18.87 22.66 8.20
CA ARG A 173 -19.13 23.90 8.96
C ARG A 173 -19.54 25.04 8.03
N GLU A 174 -18.90 25.16 6.88
CA GLU A 174 -19.27 26.15 5.88
C GLU A 174 -20.67 25.88 5.31
N LEU A 175 -21.02 24.63 5.01
CA LEU A 175 -22.38 24.26 4.60
C LEU A 175 -23.42 24.69 5.63
N GLN A 176 -23.15 24.40 6.90
CA GLN A 176 -24.03 24.80 8.00
C GLN A 176 -24.16 26.32 8.09
N ALA A 177 -23.07 27.07 7.92
CA ALA A 177 -23.08 28.53 7.88
C ALA A 177 -23.87 29.09 6.67
N ARG A 178 -23.90 28.37 5.55
CA ARG A 178 -24.75 28.66 4.38
C ARG A 178 -26.23 28.25 4.59
N GLY A 179 -26.61 27.77 5.77
CA GLY A 179 -27.96 27.32 6.09
C GLY A 179 -28.34 25.96 5.50
N LYS A 180 -27.35 25.21 4.97
CA LYS A 180 -27.56 23.85 4.48
C LYS A 180 -27.35 22.87 5.64
N GLN A 181 -28.37 22.07 5.95
CA GLN A 181 -28.21 20.98 6.91
C GLN A 181 -27.61 19.76 6.20
N VAL A 182 -26.54 19.22 6.76
CA VAL A 182 -25.98 17.95 6.31
C VAL A 182 -26.60 16.86 7.16
N GLU A 183 -27.30 15.95 6.50
CA GLU A 183 -27.91 14.79 7.15
C GLU A 183 -26.84 13.91 7.80
N ARG A 184 -27.24 13.25 8.87
CA ARG A 184 -26.44 12.22 9.50
C ARG A 184 -26.20 11.10 8.49
N ARG A 185 -24.94 10.71 8.33
CA ARG A 185 -24.53 9.59 7.46
C ARG A 185 -23.55 8.68 8.18
N ALA A 186 -23.57 7.40 7.83
CA ALA A 186 -22.63 6.42 8.32
C ALA A 186 -21.36 6.40 7.45
N ILE A 187 -20.21 6.30 8.11
CA ILE A 187 -18.91 6.06 7.47
C ILE A 187 -18.36 4.74 8.01
N ILE A 188 -18.08 3.80 7.12
CA ILE A 188 -17.58 2.46 7.46
C ILE A 188 -16.08 2.39 7.16
N ILE A 189 -15.29 1.97 8.14
CA ILE A 189 -13.85 1.68 8.00
C ILE A 189 -13.64 0.20 8.32
N ASP A 190 -13.33 -0.60 7.31
CA ASP A 190 -13.06 -2.03 7.46
C ASP A 190 -11.56 -2.36 7.33
N GLY A 191 -11.09 -3.27 8.17
CA GLY A 191 -9.72 -3.74 8.18
C GLY A 191 -8.75 -2.74 8.81
N LEU A 192 -9.12 -2.04 9.90
CA LEU A 192 -8.19 -1.11 10.56
C LEU A 192 -6.86 -1.80 10.95
N ASP A 193 -6.90 -3.08 11.33
CA ASP A 193 -5.71 -3.91 11.62
C ASP A 193 -4.89 -4.30 10.37
N GLU A 194 -5.39 -3.99 9.17
CA GLU A 194 -4.67 -4.17 7.91
C GLU A 194 -3.87 -2.91 7.53
N CYS A 195 -4.04 -1.80 8.27
CA CYS A 195 -3.11 -0.68 8.22
C CYS A 195 -1.81 -1.05 8.92
N GLU A 196 -0.69 -1.23 8.22
CA GLU A 196 0.56 -1.68 8.85
C GLU A 196 1.13 -0.72 9.91
N ASN A 197 0.73 0.56 9.90
CA ASN A 197 1.23 1.56 10.83
C ASN A 197 0.36 1.62 12.11
N VAL A 198 0.88 1.04 13.20
CA VAL A 198 0.26 1.01 14.53
C VAL A 198 -0.09 2.40 15.05
N ASP A 199 0.80 3.38 14.90
CA ASP A 199 0.56 4.75 15.36
C ASP A 199 -0.56 5.41 14.56
N ALA A 200 -0.60 5.18 13.24
CA ALA A 200 -1.66 5.69 12.38
C ALA A 200 -3.03 5.08 12.74
N GLN A 201 -3.09 3.79 13.09
CA GLN A 201 -4.33 3.17 13.57
C GLN A 201 -4.86 3.88 14.83
N CYS A 202 -3.97 4.15 15.80
CA CYS A 202 -4.33 4.86 17.03
C CYS A 202 -4.74 6.32 16.75
N GLU A 203 -4.01 7.03 15.89
CA GLU A 203 -4.30 8.40 15.51
C GLU A 203 -5.67 8.53 14.82
N LEU A 204 -6.01 7.62 13.91
CA LEU A 204 -7.31 7.58 13.24
C LEU A 204 -8.46 7.46 14.26
N ILE A 205 -8.36 6.55 15.22
CA ILE A 205 -9.37 6.39 16.29
C ILE A 205 -9.49 7.70 17.09
N LYS A 206 -8.37 8.32 17.47
CA LYS A 206 -8.35 9.57 18.26
C LYS A 206 -9.04 10.71 17.53
N ILE A 207 -8.65 10.99 16.29
CA ILE A 207 -9.20 12.07 15.46
C ILE A 207 -10.72 11.93 15.35
N ILE A 208 -11.19 10.72 15.01
CA ILE A 208 -12.62 10.44 14.79
C ILE A 208 -13.40 10.50 16.11
N ALA A 209 -12.84 9.99 17.21
CA ALA A 209 -13.49 10.05 18.52
C ALA A 209 -13.58 11.48 19.06
N GLU A 210 -12.54 12.30 18.89
CA GLU A 210 -12.55 13.71 19.26
C GLU A 210 -13.61 14.50 18.48
N SER A 211 -13.65 14.30 17.16
CA SER A 211 -14.69 14.88 16.29
C SER A 211 -16.10 14.50 16.74
N SER A 212 -16.30 13.22 17.05
CA SER A 212 -17.60 12.68 17.47
C SER A 212 -18.04 13.22 18.83
N ARG A 213 -17.12 13.32 19.80
CA ARG A 213 -17.39 13.95 21.12
C ARG A 213 -17.76 15.41 20.99
N ASN A 214 -17.00 16.14 20.18
CA ASN A 214 -17.18 17.58 19.98
C ASN A 214 -18.30 17.90 18.98
N ARG A 215 -18.92 16.89 18.37
CA ARG A 215 -19.98 17.00 17.37
C ARG A 215 -19.61 17.94 16.22
N THR A 216 -18.35 17.90 15.79
CA THR A 216 -17.86 18.75 14.69
C THR A 216 -18.34 18.27 13.32
N THR A 217 -18.81 17.02 13.22
CA THR A 217 -19.47 16.45 12.04
C THR A 217 -20.76 15.74 12.45
N PRO A 218 -21.75 15.61 11.56
CA PRO A 218 -22.97 14.86 11.84
C PRO A 218 -22.80 13.35 11.60
N PHE A 219 -21.59 12.87 11.30
CA PHE A 219 -21.37 11.50 10.86
C PHE A 219 -21.26 10.51 12.02
N ARG A 220 -21.65 9.26 11.73
CA ARG A 220 -21.43 8.11 12.59
C ARG A 220 -20.35 7.22 12.00
N TRP A 221 -19.45 6.70 12.83
CA TRP A 221 -18.27 5.96 12.36
C TRP A 221 -18.28 4.51 12.86
N ALA A 222 -18.24 3.57 11.92
CA ALA A 222 -18.13 2.15 12.23
C ALA A 222 -16.73 1.65 11.88
N PHE A 223 -16.08 0.99 12.83
CA PHE A 223 -14.78 0.36 12.65
C PHE A 223 -14.92 -1.16 12.70
N PHE A 224 -14.26 -1.86 11.78
CA PHE A 224 -14.13 -3.31 11.80
C PHE A 224 -12.66 -3.68 11.86
N SER A 225 -12.27 -4.45 12.87
CA SER A 225 -10.88 -4.85 13.04
C SER A 225 -10.71 -6.11 13.88
N ARG A 226 -9.52 -6.68 13.86
CA ARG A 226 -9.05 -7.56 14.93
C ARG A 226 -8.87 -6.77 16.23
N PRO A 227 -9.04 -7.41 17.39
CA PRO A 227 -8.71 -6.79 18.67
C PRO A 227 -7.19 -6.85 18.91
N GLU A 228 -6.41 -6.13 18.10
CA GLU A 228 -4.98 -6.00 18.37
C GLU A 228 -4.79 -5.16 19.65
N PRO A 229 -3.79 -5.46 20.51
CA PRO A 229 -3.73 -4.89 21.87
C PRO A 229 -3.79 -3.35 21.92
N HIS A 230 -3.16 -2.66 20.97
CA HIS A 230 -3.21 -1.20 20.88
C HIS A 230 -4.57 -0.67 20.41
N ILE A 231 -5.27 -1.37 19.51
CA ILE A 231 -6.64 -1.03 19.10
C ILE A 231 -7.59 -1.20 20.29
N GLU A 232 -7.50 -2.32 21.00
CA GLU A 232 -8.28 -2.57 22.23
C GLU A 232 -8.03 -1.50 23.28
N ALA A 233 -6.77 -1.13 23.51
CA ALA A 233 -6.41 -0.08 24.45
C ALA A 233 -7.08 1.25 24.09
N MET A 234 -7.04 1.64 22.81
CA MET A 234 -7.66 2.88 22.31
C MET A 234 -9.18 2.91 22.53
N PHE A 235 -9.89 1.83 22.20
CA PHE A 235 -11.35 1.77 22.40
C PHE A 235 -11.74 1.63 23.88
N SER A 236 -10.83 1.18 24.73
CA SER A 236 -11.04 1.08 26.19
C SER A 236 -10.80 2.41 26.92
N GLU A 237 -10.17 3.40 26.29
CA GLU A 237 -10.01 4.73 26.87
C GLU A 237 -11.38 5.34 27.21
N ALA A 238 -11.52 6.00 28.36
CA ALA A 238 -12.79 6.61 28.80
C ALA A 238 -13.33 7.63 27.78
N SER A 239 -12.43 8.30 27.06
CA SER A 239 -12.73 9.26 26.00
C SER A 239 -13.38 8.60 24.77
N VAL A 240 -13.20 7.30 24.56
CA VAL A 240 -13.74 6.57 23.40
C VAL A 240 -14.87 5.63 23.83
N SER A 241 -14.64 4.83 24.86
CA SER A 241 -15.60 3.84 25.37
C SER A 241 -16.96 4.44 25.77
N SER A 242 -16.99 5.67 26.28
CA SER A 242 -18.23 6.37 26.66
C SER A 242 -19.16 6.72 25.50
N ILE A 243 -18.63 6.74 24.26
CA ILE A 243 -19.37 7.10 23.05
C ILE A 243 -19.35 5.99 21.98
N CYS A 244 -18.86 4.81 22.33
CA CYS A 244 -18.65 3.70 21.41
C CYS A 244 -19.49 2.48 21.80
N ARG A 245 -20.30 1.98 20.87
CA ARG A 245 -20.92 0.66 20.97
C ARG A 245 -19.91 -0.39 20.52
N ILE A 246 -19.61 -1.38 21.35
CA ILE A 246 -18.75 -2.50 20.98
C ILE A 246 -19.62 -3.71 20.64
N ALA A 247 -19.40 -4.33 19.48
CA ALA A 247 -19.95 -5.62 19.10
C ALA A 247 -18.82 -6.62 18.86
N VAL A 248 -18.96 -7.84 19.38
CA VAL A 248 -17.96 -8.90 19.22
C VAL A 248 -18.53 -10.00 18.32
N LEU A 249 -17.87 -10.24 17.19
CA LEU A 249 -18.07 -11.44 16.38
C LEU A 249 -17.17 -12.54 16.94
N GLN A 250 -17.73 -13.36 17.82
CA GLN A 250 -17.01 -14.46 18.44
C GLN A 250 -16.90 -15.66 17.50
N VAL A 251 -15.84 -16.46 17.68
CA VAL A 251 -15.79 -17.82 17.15
C VAL A 251 -16.68 -18.66 18.06
N SER A 252 -17.81 -19.12 17.52
CA SER A 252 -18.82 -19.82 18.27
C SER A 252 -19.53 -20.81 17.38
N ARG A 253 -19.89 -21.97 17.94
CA ARG A 253 -20.76 -22.94 17.25
C ARG A 253 -22.23 -22.54 17.20
N THR A 254 -22.60 -21.43 17.83
CA THR A 254 -23.96 -20.87 17.68
C THR A 254 -24.29 -20.45 16.25
N VAL A 255 -23.28 -20.21 15.42
CA VAL A 255 -23.45 -19.90 13.99
C VAL A 255 -23.36 -21.11 13.07
N ASP A 256 -23.29 -22.34 13.60
CA ASP A 256 -23.17 -23.55 12.79
C ASP A 256 -24.34 -23.70 11.79
N GLY A 257 -25.56 -23.31 12.18
CA GLY A 257 -26.72 -23.28 11.27
C GLY A 257 -26.61 -22.24 10.14
N GLU A 258 -25.96 -21.10 10.41
CA GLU A 258 -25.66 -20.09 9.38
C GLU A 258 -24.58 -20.59 8.43
N ILE A 259 -23.54 -21.25 8.95
CA ILE A 259 -22.47 -21.87 8.15
C ILE A 259 -23.03 -23.00 7.29
N GLU A 260 -23.94 -23.83 7.82
CA GLU A 260 -24.66 -24.84 7.06
C GLU A 260 -25.41 -24.22 5.88
N SER A 261 -26.19 -23.17 6.14
CA SER A 261 -26.95 -22.46 5.11
C SER A 261 -26.03 -21.86 4.04
N TYR A 262 -24.92 -21.26 4.47
CA TYR A 262 -23.89 -20.73 3.59
C TYR A 262 -23.25 -21.82 2.70
N LEU A 263 -22.90 -22.97 3.28
CA LEU A 263 -22.33 -24.10 2.55
C LEU A 263 -23.31 -24.66 1.51
N ARG A 264 -24.57 -24.90 1.90
CA ARG A 264 -25.60 -25.42 0.99
C ARG A 264 -25.82 -24.48 -0.19
N GLY A 265 -26.08 -23.20 0.08
CA GLY A 265 -26.23 -22.20 -0.98
C GLY A 265 -24.97 -22.05 -1.84
N GLY A 266 -23.79 -22.14 -1.23
CA GLY A 266 -22.50 -22.13 -1.92
C GLY A 266 -22.34 -23.29 -2.90
N PHE A 267 -22.57 -24.52 -2.45
CA PHE A 267 -22.51 -25.70 -3.32
C PHE A 267 -23.58 -25.67 -4.41
N ASP A 268 -24.82 -25.30 -4.09
CA ASP A 268 -25.88 -25.13 -5.08
C ASP A 268 -25.49 -24.11 -6.17
N ASN A 269 -24.85 -23.01 -5.77
CA ASN A 269 -24.33 -22.01 -6.70
C ASN A 269 -23.20 -22.57 -7.58
N ILE A 270 -22.28 -23.36 -7.01
CA ILE A 270 -21.20 -24.02 -7.76
C ILE A 270 -21.80 -24.98 -8.82
N VAL A 271 -22.73 -25.85 -8.41
CA VAL A 271 -23.41 -26.81 -9.29
C VAL A 271 -24.13 -26.07 -10.43
N ARG A 272 -24.88 -25.01 -10.10
CA ARG A 272 -25.60 -24.19 -11.09
C ARG A 272 -24.65 -23.48 -12.06
N ARG A 273 -23.58 -22.84 -11.56
CA ARG A 273 -22.61 -22.10 -12.40
C ARG A 273 -21.82 -23.02 -13.32
N ARG A 274 -21.44 -24.20 -12.85
CA ARG A 274 -20.72 -25.20 -13.65
C ARG A 274 -21.64 -26.01 -14.57
N ASN A 275 -22.96 -25.87 -14.43
CA ASN A 275 -23.97 -26.61 -15.17
C ASN A 275 -23.75 -28.14 -15.12
N ILE A 276 -23.45 -28.65 -13.92
CA ILE A 276 -23.22 -30.07 -13.65
C ILE A 276 -24.48 -30.66 -13.03
N SER A 277 -24.83 -31.89 -13.39
CA SER A 277 -25.93 -32.62 -12.73
C SER A 277 -25.37 -33.37 -11.53
N MET A 278 -25.88 -33.03 -10.34
CA MET A 278 -25.54 -33.69 -9.08
C MET A 278 -26.78 -34.30 -8.44
N PRO A 279 -26.64 -35.33 -7.59
CA PRO A 279 -27.73 -35.79 -6.73
C PRO A 279 -28.30 -34.63 -5.91
N SER A 280 -29.60 -34.65 -5.60
CA SER A 280 -30.22 -33.64 -4.74
C SER A 280 -30.71 -34.29 -3.44
N PRO A 281 -30.31 -33.80 -2.25
CA PRO A 281 -29.34 -32.73 -2.03
C PRO A 281 -27.89 -33.18 -2.30
N TRP A 282 -27.06 -32.28 -2.81
CA TRP A 282 -25.60 -32.44 -2.82
C TRP A 282 -24.92 -31.17 -2.30
N PRO A 283 -23.93 -31.30 -1.41
CA PRO A 283 -23.51 -32.53 -0.72
C PRO A 283 -24.59 -33.14 0.18
N THR A 284 -24.38 -34.37 0.63
CA THR A 284 -25.32 -35.01 1.56
C THR A 284 -25.35 -34.27 2.90
N ASP A 285 -26.45 -34.38 3.64
CA ASP A 285 -26.56 -33.74 4.95
C ASP A 285 -25.46 -34.19 5.93
N LYS A 286 -25.00 -35.44 5.79
CA LYS A 286 -23.90 -35.98 6.60
C LYS A 286 -22.58 -35.29 6.28
N ASP A 287 -22.31 -35.05 5.00
CA ASP A 287 -21.08 -34.41 4.56
C ASP A 287 -21.06 -32.92 4.91
N ILE A 288 -22.19 -32.23 4.74
CA ILE A 288 -22.34 -30.85 5.20
C ILE A 288 -22.08 -30.73 6.70
N ARG A 289 -22.69 -31.59 7.54
CA ARG A 289 -22.46 -31.57 8.99
C ARG A 289 -20.99 -31.76 9.36
N LYS A 290 -20.27 -32.66 8.68
CA LYS A 290 -18.82 -32.84 8.91
C LYS A 290 -18.04 -31.55 8.64
N VAL A 291 -18.33 -30.86 7.55
CA VAL A 291 -17.65 -29.59 7.20
C VAL A 291 -18.02 -28.48 8.19
N VAL A 292 -19.28 -28.40 8.62
CA VAL A 292 -19.74 -27.45 9.65
C VAL A 292 -19.01 -27.70 10.97
N GLU A 293 -18.94 -28.96 11.41
CA GLU A 293 -18.24 -29.34 12.63
C GLU A 293 -16.75 -28.97 12.58
N ALA A 294 -16.08 -29.26 11.46
CA ALA A 294 -14.67 -28.91 11.24
C ALA A 294 -14.44 -27.39 11.12
N SER A 295 -15.45 -26.63 10.68
CA SER A 295 -15.35 -25.17 10.60
C SER A 295 -15.24 -24.53 11.99
N ALA A 296 -15.73 -25.19 13.05
CA ALA A 296 -15.69 -24.69 14.43
C ALA A 296 -16.15 -23.22 14.59
N GLY A 297 -17.18 -22.82 13.85
CA GLY A 297 -17.70 -21.45 13.86
C GLY A 297 -16.95 -20.43 12.97
N LEU A 298 -15.96 -20.87 12.17
CA LEU A 298 -15.20 -20.02 11.26
C LEU A 298 -15.74 -20.07 9.83
N PHE A 299 -16.32 -18.96 9.37
CA PHE A 299 -16.77 -18.82 7.97
C PHE A 299 -15.63 -18.95 6.95
N ILE A 300 -14.40 -18.55 7.30
CA ILE A 300 -13.25 -18.71 6.40
C ILE A 300 -12.98 -20.17 6.05
N TYR A 301 -13.27 -21.12 6.95
CA TYR A 301 -13.14 -22.54 6.66
C TYR A 301 -14.12 -22.95 5.57
N ALA A 302 -15.42 -22.69 5.79
CA ALA A 302 -16.47 -22.95 4.82
C ALA A 302 -16.19 -22.28 3.46
N ALA A 303 -15.81 -21.00 3.45
CA ALA A 303 -15.48 -20.27 2.22
C ALA A 303 -14.30 -20.89 1.49
N THR A 304 -13.28 -21.34 2.22
CA THR A 304 -12.09 -21.99 1.63
C THR A 304 -12.43 -23.37 1.08
N VAL A 305 -13.31 -24.15 1.74
CA VAL A 305 -13.82 -25.43 1.21
C VAL A 305 -14.59 -25.21 -0.09
N LEU A 306 -15.52 -24.24 -0.12
CA LEU A 306 -16.27 -23.90 -1.34
C LEU A 306 -15.32 -23.53 -2.48
N ARG A 307 -14.35 -22.64 -2.23
CA ARG A 307 -13.34 -22.28 -3.24
C ARG A 307 -12.48 -23.47 -3.64
N PHE A 308 -12.10 -24.35 -2.72
CA PHE A 308 -11.30 -25.53 -3.05
C PHE A 308 -12.05 -26.49 -3.99
N VAL A 309 -13.33 -26.75 -3.70
CA VAL A 309 -14.19 -27.59 -4.54
C VAL A 309 -14.50 -26.91 -5.88
N GLU A 310 -14.84 -25.62 -5.86
CA GLU A 310 -15.12 -24.81 -7.06
C GLU A 310 -13.91 -24.68 -7.98
N ASN A 311 -12.68 -24.83 -7.49
CA ASN A 311 -11.46 -24.70 -8.30
C ASN A 311 -10.85 -26.03 -8.73
N SER A 312 -11.50 -27.16 -8.43
CA SER A 312 -11.09 -28.46 -8.98
C SER A 312 -11.20 -28.44 -10.51
N ARG A 313 -10.12 -28.84 -11.20
CA ARG A 313 -10.10 -28.99 -12.67
C ARG A 313 -11.00 -30.14 -13.15
N SER A 314 -11.47 -30.98 -12.24
CA SER A 314 -12.38 -32.07 -12.53
C SER A 314 -13.82 -31.55 -12.69
N LEU A 315 -14.55 -32.17 -13.62
CA LEU A 315 -16.01 -32.07 -13.68
C LEU A 315 -16.67 -32.87 -12.55
N CYS A 316 -15.91 -33.70 -11.84
CA CYS A 316 -16.31 -34.40 -10.63
C CYS A 316 -16.05 -33.48 -9.43
N LEU A 317 -17.13 -32.97 -8.84
CA LEU A 317 -17.06 -32.14 -7.63
C LEU A 317 -16.94 -33.00 -6.36
N GLU A 318 -17.22 -34.29 -6.48
CA GLU A 318 -17.18 -35.27 -5.40
C GLU A 318 -15.76 -35.51 -4.92
N GLU A 319 -14.79 -35.73 -5.81
CA GLU A 319 -13.38 -35.99 -5.47
C GLU A 319 -12.74 -34.91 -4.57
N PRO A 320 -12.79 -33.60 -4.90
CA PRO A 320 -12.21 -32.57 -4.04
C PRO A 320 -12.93 -32.47 -2.69
N LEU A 321 -14.25 -32.70 -2.65
CA LEU A 321 -14.99 -32.70 -1.39
C LEU A 321 -14.66 -33.93 -0.53
N GLU A 322 -14.62 -35.12 -1.12
CA GLU A 322 -14.21 -36.37 -0.45
C GLU A 322 -12.83 -36.24 0.16
N THR A 323 -11.91 -35.55 -0.52
CA THR A 323 -10.58 -35.25 0.02
C THR A 323 -10.67 -34.46 1.33
N VAL A 324 -11.46 -33.38 1.34
CA VAL A 324 -11.67 -32.56 2.53
C VAL A 324 -12.28 -33.41 3.65
N LEU A 325 -13.30 -34.22 3.32
CA LEU A 325 -13.98 -35.10 4.28
C LEU A 325 -13.07 -36.18 4.87
N ASN A 326 -12.16 -36.74 4.08
CA ASN A 326 -11.19 -37.75 4.53
C ASN A 326 -10.22 -37.14 5.54
N ILE A 327 -9.68 -35.94 5.25
CA ILE A 327 -8.75 -35.25 6.14
C ILE A 327 -9.40 -34.83 7.45
N ILE A 328 -10.65 -34.35 7.41
CA ILE A 328 -11.44 -34.10 8.61
C ILE A 328 -11.55 -35.39 9.45
N SER A 329 -11.86 -36.52 8.79
CA SER A 329 -12.05 -37.80 9.46
C SER A 329 -10.75 -38.36 10.09
N GLU A 330 -9.60 -38.19 9.43
CA GLU A 330 -8.29 -38.59 9.96
C GLU A 330 -7.89 -37.79 11.21
N ARG A 331 -8.18 -36.48 11.24
CA ARG A 331 -7.86 -35.59 12.36
C ARG A 331 -8.65 -35.89 13.64
N HIS A 332 -9.91 -36.29 13.52
CA HIS A 332 -10.73 -36.69 14.69
C HIS A 332 -10.15 -37.89 15.48
N THR A 333 -9.13 -38.58 14.96
CA THR A 333 -8.45 -39.67 15.66
C THR A 333 -7.27 -39.22 16.54
N ILE A 334 -6.82 -37.96 16.42
CA ILE A 334 -5.66 -37.42 17.15
C ILE A 334 -6.14 -36.47 18.25
N SER A 335 -6.03 -36.89 19.52
CA SER A 335 -6.49 -36.14 20.68
C SER A 335 -5.51 -35.01 21.04
N GLY A 336 -5.99 -33.76 21.00
CA GLY A 336 -5.29 -32.55 21.46
C GLY A 336 -6.24 -31.35 21.45
N THR A 337 -6.04 -30.36 22.32
CA THR A 337 -6.82 -29.11 22.30
C THR A 337 -6.51 -28.33 21.03
N PRO A 338 -7.46 -28.14 20.10
CA PRO A 338 -7.19 -27.41 18.86
C PRO A 338 -6.97 -25.93 19.17
N THR A 339 -5.91 -25.35 18.61
CA THR A 339 -5.74 -23.89 18.59
C THR A 339 -6.85 -23.25 17.74
N LEU A 340 -7.14 -21.97 17.94
CA LEU A 340 -8.23 -21.23 17.26
C LEU A 340 -8.22 -21.37 15.72
N PHE A 341 -7.06 -21.67 15.12
CA PHE A 341 -6.86 -21.84 13.68
C PHE A 341 -6.40 -23.25 13.26
N ALA A 342 -6.36 -24.22 14.18
CA ALA A 342 -5.83 -25.56 13.91
C ALA A 342 -6.52 -26.26 12.74
N GLU A 343 -7.84 -26.06 12.59
CA GLU A 343 -8.65 -26.68 11.54
C GLU A 343 -8.40 -26.04 10.16
N ILE A 344 -8.38 -24.71 10.10
CA ILE A 344 -8.09 -24.01 8.83
C ILE A 344 -6.65 -24.29 8.36
N ASP A 345 -5.70 -24.46 9.29
CA ASP A 345 -4.32 -24.81 8.96
C ASP A 345 -4.21 -26.18 8.30
N VAL A 346 -5.10 -27.13 8.63
CA VAL A 346 -5.15 -28.44 7.93
C VAL A 346 -5.55 -28.24 6.48
N LEU A 347 -6.57 -27.43 6.25
CA LEU A 347 -7.08 -27.15 4.93
C LEU A 347 -6.03 -26.39 4.09
N TYR A 348 -5.31 -25.44 4.70
CA TYR A 348 -4.17 -24.78 4.04
C TYR A 348 -3.04 -25.75 3.71
N ASN A 349 -2.68 -26.64 4.63
CA ASN A 349 -1.71 -27.70 4.36
C ASN A 349 -2.16 -28.59 3.19
N LEU A 350 -3.43 -29.00 3.15
CA LEU A 350 -3.99 -29.77 2.04
C LEU A 350 -3.83 -29.04 0.70
N ILE A 351 -4.19 -27.76 0.66
CA ILE A 351 -4.10 -26.93 -0.54
C ILE A 351 -2.65 -26.85 -1.03
N MET A 352 -1.70 -26.68 -0.10
CA MET A 352 -0.27 -26.62 -0.44
C MET A 352 0.28 -27.99 -0.87
N GLN A 353 -0.14 -29.10 -0.23
CA GLN A 353 0.24 -30.47 -0.59
C GLN A 353 -0.30 -30.90 -1.96
N ARG A 354 -1.42 -30.32 -2.40
CA ARG A 354 -2.02 -30.54 -3.73
C ARG A 354 -1.24 -29.86 -4.85
N VAL A 355 -0.40 -28.87 -4.55
CA VAL A 355 0.45 -28.25 -5.56
C VAL A 355 1.47 -29.29 -6.04
N PRO A 356 1.58 -29.55 -7.37
CA PRO A 356 2.53 -30.51 -7.89
C PRO A 356 3.96 -30.19 -7.44
N SER A 357 4.76 -31.21 -7.13
CA SER A 357 6.13 -31.03 -6.61
C SER A 357 7.04 -30.21 -7.53
N GLY A 358 6.83 -30.28 -8.85
CA GLY A 358 7.54 -29.45 -9.83
C GLY A 358 7.11 -27.98 -9.88
N VAL A 359 5.93 -27.64 -9.34
CA VAL A 359 5.34 -26.29 -9.32
C VAL A 359 5.49 -25.62 -7.96
N LEU A 360 5.51 -26.41 -6.88
CA LEU A 360 5.57 -25.94 -5.50
C LEU A 360 6.72 -24.94 -5.23
N PRO A 361 7.96 -25.15 -5.71
CA PRO A 361 9.03 -24.17 -5.50
C PRO A 361 8.72 -22.78 -6.06
N SER A 362 8.06 -22.70 -7.22
CA SER A 362 7.66 -21.43 -7.85
C SER A 362 6.54 -20.75 -7.07
N VAL A 363 5.59 -21.52 -6.54
CA VAL A 363 4.54 -20.99 -5.63
C VAL A 363 5.15 -20.45 -4.34
N GLN A 364 6.12 -21.16 -3.76
CA GLN A 364 6.80 -20.69 -2.56
C GLN A 364 7.64 -19.44 -2.82
N LEU A 365 8.29 -19.33 -3.98
CA LEU A 365 8.99 -18.11 -4.40
C LEU A 365 8.03 -16.94 -4.56
N LEU A 366 6.88 -17.14 -5.21
CA LEU A 366 5.84 -16.12 -5.32
C LEU A 366 5.37 -15.62 -3.96
N PHE A 367 5.09 -16.53 -3.03
CA PHE A 367 4.66 -16.13 -1.69
C PHE A 367 5.77 -15.46 -0.86
N ALA A 368 7.02 -15.90 -1.01
CA ALA A 368 8.15 -15.26 -0.34
C ALA A 368 8.37 -13.83 -0.86
N ASP A 369 8.29 -13.63 -2.17
CA ASP A 369 8.38 -12.32 -2.85
C ASP A 369 7.27 -11.36 -2.39
N MET A 370 6.01 -11.81 -2.44
CA MET A 370 4.85 -11.02 -2.01
C MET A 370 4.95 -10.58 -0.55
N LEU A 371 5.53 -11.41 0.33
CA LEU A 371 5.59 -11.17 1.78
C LEU A 371 6.90 -10.51 2.27
N LEU A 372 7.88 -10.28 1.39
CA LEU A 372 9.21 -9.83 1.77
C LEU A 372 9.23 -8.44 2.44
N ASP A 373 8.45 -7.50 1.92
CA ASP A 373 8.44 -6.10 2.39
C ASP A 373 7.20 -5.74 3.22
N GLY A 374 6.60 -6.73 3.88
CA GLY A 374 5.32 -6.57 4.58
C GLY A 374 4.12 -6.97 3.73
N TYR A 375 2.94 -7.00 4.36
CA TYR A 375 1.70 -7.34 3.69
C TYR A 375 1.05 -6.09 3.12
N LYS A 376 1.29 -5.91 1.83
CA LYS A 376 0.66 -4.84 1.06
C LYS A 376 -0.83 -5.11 0.90
N GLY A 377 -1.23 -6.35 0.63
CA GLY A 377 -2.63 -6.75 0.49
C GLY A 377 -3.00 -7.08 -0.95
N VAL A 378 -2.52 -6.26 -1.88
CA VAL A 378 -2.70 -6.43 -3.32
C VAL A 378 -1.37 -6.15 -4.03
N TRP A 379 -1.02 -6.98 -5.01
CA TRP A 379 0.21 -6.85 -5.78
C TRP A 379 -0.06 -6.85 -7.28
N SER A 380 0.77 -6.14 -8.05
CA SER A 380 0.69 -6.13 -9.51
C SER A 380 1.20 -7.45 -10.07
N ALA A 381 0.34 -8.21 -10.75
CA ALA A 381 0.69 -9.54 -11.22
C ALA A 381 1.80 -9.52 -12.29
N ILE A 382 1.82 -8.49 -13.15
CA ILE A 382 2.86 -8.36 -14.16
C ILE A 382 4.21 -7.97 -13.54
N GLU A 383 4.21 -7.16 -12.48
CA GLU A 383 5.44 -6.82 -11.75
C GLU A 383 6.01 -8.06 -11.06
N GLU A 384 5.20 -8.80 -10.28
CA GLU A 384 5.68 -10.00 -9.59
C GLU A 384 6.06 -11.12 -10.55
N GLY A 385 5.32 -11.30 -11.64
CA GLY A 385 5.66 -12.23 -12.70
C GLY A 385 7.05 -11.93 -13.29
N ASN A 386 7.32 -10.67 -13.65
CA ASN A 386 8.62 -10.30 -14.19
C ASN A 386 9.75 -10.32 -13.15
N CYS A 387 9.49 -9.95 -11.89
CA CYS A 387 10.46 -10.04 -10.79
C CYS A 387 10.94 -11.48 -10.57
N LEU A 388 10.06 -12.45 -10.78
CA LEU A 388 10.34 -13.88 -10.62
C LEU A 388 10.60 -14.61 -11.95
N GLY A 389 10.64 -13.88 -13.06
CA GLY A 389 10.89 -14.42 -14.40
C GLY A 389 9.77 -15.30 -14.96
N PHE A 390 8.56 -15.25 -14.41
CA PHE A 390 7.39 -15.98 -14.91
C PHE A 390 6.71 -15.24 -16.07
N SER A 391 6.40 -15.97 -17.14
CA SER A 391 5.48 -15.50 -18.17
C SER A 391 4.05 -15.37 -17.63
N GLU A 392 3.21 -14.64 -18.36
CA GLU A 392 1.77 -14.53 -18.05
C GLU A 392 1.12 -15.90 -17.81
N VAL A 393 1.39 -16.85 -18.70
CA VAL A 393 0.80 -18.19 -18.66
C VAL A 393 1.30 -18.95 -17.44
N GLU A 394 2.59 -18.88 -17.14
CA GLU A 394 3.16 -19.50 -15.95
C GLU A 394 2.58 -18.90 -14.68
N PHE A 395 2.55 -17.58 -14.55
CA PHE A 395 2.01 -16.89 -13.38
C PHE A 395 0.54 -17.23 -13.14
N ARG A 396 -0.28 -17.19 -14.20
CA ARG A 396 -1.68 -17.62 -14.13
C ARG A 396 -1.79 -19.09 -13.72
N ASN A 397 -0.92 -19.95 -14.24
CA ASN A 397 -0.88 -21.35 -13.84
C ASN A 397 -0.50 -21.51 -12.36
N LEU A 398 0.46 -20.76 -11.83
CA LEU A 398 0.81 -20.76 -10.40
C LEU A 398 -0.42 -20.39 -9.57
N CYS A 399 -1.04 -19.24 -9.86
CA CYS A 399 -2.24 -18.77 -9.16
C CYS A 399 -3.38 -19.80 -9.22
N ASN A 400 -3.56 -20.47 -10.36
CA ASN A 400 -4.59 -21.51 -10.52
C ASN A 400 -4.36 -22.73 -9.60
N HIS A 401 -3.12 -23.11 -9.28
CA HIS A 401 -2.86 -24.23 -8.34
C HIS A 401 -3.20 -23.88 -6.89
N VAL A 402 -3.22 -22.58 -6.54
CA VAL A 402 -3.49 -22.08 -5.18
C VAL A 402 -4.75 -21.19 -5.12
N ARG A 403 -5.65 -21.31 -6.11
CA ARG A 403 -6.83 -20.45 -6.27
C ARG A 403 -7.85 -20.55 -5.12
N ALA A 404 -7.72 -21.56 -4.26
CA ALA A 404 -8.52 -21.66 -3.04
C ALA A 404 -8.16 -20.59 -1.97
N VAL A 405 -6.93 -20.07 -2.02
CA VAL A 405 -6.34 -19.12 -1.04
C VAL A 405 -5.81 -17.84 -1.66
N VAL A 406 -5.51 -17.86 -2.97
CA VAL A 406 -5.08 -16.70 -3.76
C VAL A 406 -6.19 -16.28 -4.70
N CYS A 407 -6.41 -14.98 -4.77
CA CYS A 407 -7.25 -14.36 -5.78
C CYS A 407 -6.38 -13.70 -6.85
N TYR A 408 -6.71 -13.93 -8.12
CA TYR A 408 -6.07 -13.27 -9.25
C TYR A 408 -7.17 -12.68 -10.13
N HIS A 409 -7.18 -11.36 -10.24
CA HIS A 409 -8.14 -10.61 -11.06
C HIS A 409 -7.42 -10.10 -12.29
N ASP A 410 -7.92 -10.52 -13.45
CA ASP A 410 -7.36 -10.15 -14.73
C ASP A 410 -7.88 -8.77 -15.15
N ILE A 411 -6.98 -7.79 -15.21
CA ILE A 411 -7.30 -6.44 -15.70
C ILE A 411 -6.61 -6.31 -17.06
N LYS A 412 -7.39 -6.54 -18.12
CA LYS A 412 -6.87 -6.75 -19.47
C LYS A 412 -6.48 -5.48 -20.23
N LEU A 413 -6.60 -4.30 -19.64
CA LEU A 413 -6.43 -3.05 -20.37
C LEU A 413 -5.60 -2.04 -19.58
N LEU A 414 -4.39 -1.76 -20.06
CA LEU A 414 -3.83 -0.42 -19.94
C LEU A 414 -4.75 0.50 -20.76
N PRO A 415 -5.32 1.58 -20.19
CA PRO A 415 -6.03 2.55 -21.00
C PRO A 415 -5.12 3.01 -22.15
N ALA A 416 -5.65 3.15 -23.36
CA ALA A 416 -4.87 3.62 -24.50
C ALA A 416 -4.17 4.95 -24.14
N PHE A 417 -2.91 5.13 -24.58
CA PHE A 417 -2.30 6.46 -24.52
C PHE A 417 -3.09 7.36 -25.47
N GLY A 418 -3.45 8.56 -25.03
CA GLY A 418 -4.11 9.54 -25.90
C GLY A 418 -3.26 9.83 -27.14
N ASN A 419 -3.90 10.22 -28.25
CA ASN A 419 -3.24 10.47 -29.54
C ASN A 419 -2.14 11.56 -29.51
N SER A 420 -1.99 12.26 -28.38
CA SER A 420 -0.97 13.30 -28.15
C SER A 420 0.42 12.77 -27.80
N PHE A 421 0.56 11.49 -27.41
CA PHE A 421 1.84 10.95 -26.90
C PHE A 421 2.57 10.08 -27.92
N ASN A 422 3.87 10.31 -28.08
CA ASN A 422 4.72 9.46 -28.92
C ASN A 422 5.11 8.18 -28.17
N THR A 423 4.28 7.15 -28.31
CA THR A 423 4.45 5.82 -27.70
C THR A 423 5.55 4.97 -28.34
N THR A 424 6.07 5.37 -29.50
CA THR A 424 7.14 4.64 -30.22
C THR A 424 8.54 4.92 -29.68
N ARG A 425 8.69 5.90 -28.78
CA ARG A 425 9.98 6.25 -28.19
C ARG A 425 10.21 5.50 -26.87
N PRO A 426 11.46 5.13 -26.55
CA PRO A 426 11.80 4.56 -25.25
C PRO A 426 11.51 5.52 -24.09
N PHE A 427 11.23 4.96 -22.91
CA PHE A 427 10.98 5.70 -21.66
C PHE A 427 12.07 6.72 -21.31
N GLU A 428 13.30 6.47 -21.76
CA GLU A 428 14.47 7.32 -21.55
C GLU A 428 14.32 8.74 -22.12
N VAL A 429 13.40 8.93 -23.09
CA VAL A 429 13.16 10.23 -23.76
C VAL A 429 11.74 10.74 -23.46
N ALA A 430 11.00 10.10 -22.54
CA ALA A 430 9.64 10.48 -22.21
C ALA A 430 9.60 11.68 -21.24
N ASP A 431 8.66 12.60 -21.49
CA ASP A 431 8.40 13.76 -20.64
C ASP A 431 7.78 13.35 -19.29
N SER A 432 7.90 14.21 -18.28
CA SER A 432 7.45 13.92 -16.90
C SER A 432 5.98 13.53 -16.79
N GLU A 433 5.11 14.12 -17.62
CA GLU A 433 3.66 13.82 -17.67
C GLU A 433 3.39 12.35 -18.06
N ILE A 434 4.16 11.83 -19.04
CA ILE A 434 4.06 10.43 -19.48
C ILE A 434 4.52 9.48 -18.37
N LYS A 435 5.55 9.87 -17.60
CA LYS A 435 6.05 9.04 -16.49
C LYS A 435 5.01 8.88 -15.38
N CYS A 436 4.31 9.95 -15.04
CA CYS A 436 3.23 9.93 -14.06
C CYS A 436 2.05 9.05 -14.53
N LEU A 437 1.66 9.17 -15.81
CA LEU A 437 0.63 8.32 -16.41
C LEU A 437 1.02 6.83 -16.43
N LEU A 438 2.30 6.51 -16.67
CA LEU A 438 2.79 5.13 -16.62
C LEU A 438 2.73 4.55 -15.21
N GLU A 439 3.07 5.33 -14.18
CA GLU A 439 2.98 4.91 -12.77
C GLU A 439 1.54 4.59 -12.34
N GLU A 440 0.56 5.37 -12.80
CA GLU A 440 -0.86 5.12 -12.51
C GLU A 440 -1.37 3.86 -13.24
N LYS A 441 -1.02 3.73 -14.52
CA LYS A 441 -1.47 2.63 -15.37
C LYS A 441 -0.80 1.28 -15.03
N ASP A 442 0.44 1.27 -14.54
CA ASP A 442 1.20 0.06 -14.16
C ASP A 442 0.58 -0.71 -13.00
N ARG A 443 -0.08 -0.03 -12.05
CA ARG A 443 -0.63 -0.66 -10.82
C ARG A 443 -1.68 -1.74 -11.09
N THR A 444 -2.38 -1.63 -12.21
CA THR A 444 -3.45 -2.56 -12.58
C THR A 444 -3.09 -3.39 -13.81
N ALA A 445 -1.95 -3.13 -14.45
CA ALA A 445 -1.61 -3.75 -15.71
C ALA A 445 -1.29 -5.25 -15.54
N GLY A 446 -1.90 -6.11 -16.38
CA GLY A 446 -1.75 -7.57 -16.27
C GLY A 446 -2.54 -8.21 -15.11
N GLY A 447 -3.33 -7.41 -14.40
CA GLY A 447 -4.16 -7.84 -13.27
C GLY A 447 -3.49 -7.70 -11.91
N VAL A 448 -4.26 -8.02 -10.88
CA VAL A 448 -3.82 -7.95 -9.48
C VAL A 448 -3.92 -9.32 -8.83
N VAL A 449 -2.97 -9.62 -7.95
CA VAL A 449 -2.96 -10.83 -7.13
C VAL A 449 -3.10 -10.43 -5.65
N SER A 450 -3.84 -11.22 -4.87
CA SER A 450 -4.01 -11.02 -3.43
C SER A 450 -4.29 -12.33 -2.71
N PHE A 451 -4.12 -12.36 -1.38
CA PHE A 451 -4.67 -13.44 -0.57
C PHE A 451 -6.14 -13.15 -0.28
N TYR A 452 -7.01 -14.16 -0.35
CA TYR A 452 -8.40 -13.98 0.05
C TYR A 452 -8.55 -13.58 1.52
N HIS A 453 -7.57 -13.90 2.36
CA HIS A 453 -7.63 -13.62 3.78
C HIS A 453 -6.25 -13.62 4.46
N LYS A 454 -6.03 -12.65 5.36
CA LYS A 454 -4.78 -12.47 6.14
C LYS A 454 -4.40 -13.71 6.97
N SER A 455 -5.33 -14.60 7.33
CA SER A 455 -4.99 -15.84 8.06
C SER A 455 -4.10 -16.82 7.26
N PHE A 456 -4.16 -16.80 5.92
CA PHE A 456 -3.28 -17.64 5.10
C PHE A 456 -1.86 -17.10 5.07
N ARG A 457 -1.69 -15.78 5.03
CA ARG A 457 -0.40 -15.13 5.31
C ARG A 457 0.11 -15.54 6.69
N ASP A 458 -0.72 -15.39 7.72
CA ASP A 458 -0.32 -15.69 9.10
C ASP A 458 0.10 -17.18 9.25
N PHE A 459 -0.48 -18.08 8.43
CA PHE A 459 -0.05 -19.47 8.30
C PHE A 459 1.33 -19.58 7.62
N LEU A 460 1.53 -18.96 6.46
CA LEU A 460 2.78 -19.00 5.69
C LEU A 460 3.99 -18.34 6.40
N CYS A 461 3.74 -17.39 7.30
CA CYS A 461 4.78 -16.70 8.07
C CYS A 461 5.13 -17.39 9.40
N ASP A 462 4.31 -18.35 9.85
CA ASP A 462 4.50 -19.05 11.12
C ASP A 462 4.98 -20.49 10.87
N PRO A 463 6.26 -20.80 11.12
CA PRO A 463 6.81 -22.14 10.90
C PRO A 463 6.15 -23.22 11.78
N SER A 464 5.56 -22.85 12.92
CA SER A 464 4.83 -23.79 13.78
C SER A 464 3.49 -24.24 13.17
N ARG A 465 2.93 -23.44 12.26
CA ARG A 465 1.65 -23.69 11.59
C ARG A 465 1.82 -24.32 10.21
N SER A 466 2.75 -23.78 9.41
CA SER A 466 2.94 -24.19 8.00
C SER A 466 4.07 -25.18 7.75
N GLY A 467 4.96 -25.40 8.73
CA GLY A 467 6.06 -26.36 8.61
C GLY A 467 6.90 -26.12 7.35
N ALA A 468 6.94 -27.12 6.46
CA ALA A 468 7.70 -27.06 5.20
C ALA A 468 7.18 -26.02 4.19
N PHE A 469 5.98 -25.47 4.38
CA PHE A 469 5.40 -24.44 3.53
C PHE A 469 5.71 -23.02 4.00
N CYS A 470 6.39 -22.85 5.14
CA CYS A 470 6.78 -21.54 5.66
C CYS A 470 7.73 -20.82 4.68
N VAL A 471 7.40 -19.57 4.33
CA VAL A 471 8.13 -18.80 3.31
C VAL A 471 9.04 -17.71 3.89
N THR A 472 8.99 -17.50 5.20
CA THR A 472 9.81 -16.53 5.93
C THR A 472 11.07 -17.15 6.55
N THR A 473 11.40 -18.39 6.18
CA THR A 473 12.57 -19.09 6.69
C THR A 473 13.87 -18.60 6.05
N PRO A 474 15.02 -18.69 6.76
CA PRO A 474 16.33 -18.37 6.19
C PRO A 474 16.60 -19.08 4.85
N GLU A 475 16.22 -20.35 4.72
CA GLU A 475 16.40 -21.13 3.50
C GLU A 475 15.58 -20.58 2.33
N MET A 476 14.35 -20.12 2.58
CA MET A 476 13.51 -19.52 1.56
C MET A 476 14.01 -18.13 1.17
N HIS A 477 14.45 -17.31 2.13
CA HIS A 477 15.10 -16.03 1.86
C HIS A 477 16.39 -16.21 1.03
N ALA A 478 17.20 -17.23 1.32
CA ALA A 478 18.39 -17.55 0.53
C ALA A 478 18.05 -17.97 -0.92
N LYS A 479 16.99 -18.76 -1.12
CA LYS A 479 16.51 -19.12 -2.48
C LYS A 479 16.04 -17.89 -3.25
N LEU A 480 15.21 -17.05 -2.62
CA LEU A 480 14.71 -15.82 -3.23
C LEU A 480 15.87 -14.86 -3.55
N PHE A 481 16.83 -14.71 -2.64
CA PHE A 481 18.03 -13.90 -2.86
C PHE A 481 18.81 -14.36 -4.09
N ASN A 482 19.09 -15.67 -4.21
CA ASN A 482 19.82 -16.19 -5.36
C ASN A 482 19.09 -15.95 -6.68
N HIS A 483 17.76 -16.10 -6.66
CA HIS A 483 16.92 -15.87 -7.83
C HIS A 483 17.00 -14.40 -8.28
N TYR A 484 16.76 -13.46 -7.36
CA TYR A 484 16.89 -12.02 -7.63
C TYR A 484 18.29 -11.61 -8.03
N HIS A 485 19.33 -12.17 -7.39
CA HIS A 485 20.71 -11.85 -7.71
C HIS A 485 21.05 -12.21 -9.15
N GLN A 486 20.59 -13.38 -9.61
CA GLN A 486 20.78 -13.84 -10.99
C GLN A 486 20.12 -12.87 -11.99
N ILE A 487 18.84 -12.54 -11.79
CA ILE A 487 18.10 -11.62 -12.69
C ILE A 487 18.74 -10.23 -12.69
N HIS A 488 19.05 -9.70 -11.50
CA HIS A 488 19.70 -8.39 -11.36
C HIS A 488 21.07 -8.36 -12.06
N HIS A 489 21.85 -9.43 -11.91
CA HIS A 489 23.16 -9.56 -12.51
C HIS A 489 23.09 -9.65 -14.04
N ASP A 490 22.16 -10.41 -14.60
CA ASP A 490 21.98 -10.56 -16.05
C ASP A 490 21.50 -9.25 -16.69
N TYR A 491 20.55 -8.57 -16.03
CA TYR A 491 20.15 -7.22 -16.41
C TYR A 491 21.35 -6.28 -16.40
N SER A 492 22.15 -6.27 -15.33
CA SER A 492 23.30 -5.37 -15.20
C SER A 492 24.36 -5.59 -16.28
N ARG A 493 24.57 -6.83 -16.73
CA ARG A 493 25.52 -7.17 -17.81
C ARG A 493 25.05 -6.73 -19.20
N SER A 494 23.74 -6.54 -19.36
CA SER A 494 23.16 -6.09 -20.63
C SER A 494 23.48 -4.63 -20.95
N PHE A 495 24.07 -3.89 -20.00
CA PHE A 495 24.38 -2.47 -20.15
C PHE A 495 25.86 -2.16 -19.95
N VAL A 496 26.33 -1.15 -20.68
CA VAL A 496 27.62 -0.47 -20.50
C VAL A 496 27.34 0.91 -19.89
N ILE A 497 28.05 1.24 -18.82
CA ILE A 497 27.95 2.56 -18.18
C ILE A 497 28.86 3.55 -18.90
N ARG A 498 28.29 4.68 -19.35
CA ARG A 498 29.03 5.83 -19.90
C ARG A 498 28.64 7.10 -19.17
N GLY A 499 29.55 7.63 -18.36
CA GLY A 499 29.26 8.76 -17.47
C GLY A 499 28.13 8.40 -16.51
N THR A 500 27.03 9.16 -16.57
CA THR A 500 25.79 8.91 -15.81
C THR A 500 24.71 8.17 -16.61
N GLY A 501 25.03 7.64 -17.79
CA GLY A 501 24.13 6.87 -18.65
C GLY A 501 24.43 5.36 -18.69
N LEU A 502 23.41 4.56 -19.01
CA LEU A 502 23.47 3.16 -19.43
C LEU A 502 23.18 3.04 -20.93
N GLU A 503 24.09 2.45 -21.68
CA GLU A 503 23.91 2.07 -23.07
C GLU A 503 23.83 0.54 -23.16
N LEU A 504 23.15 -0.03 -24.15
CA LEU A 504 23.16 -1.49 -24.33
C LEU A 504 24.57 -1.97 -24.69
N ALA A 505 24.98 -3.09 -24.08
CA ALA A 505 26.30 -3.66 -24.32
C ALA A 505 26.43 -4.23 -25.74
N PRO A 506 27.57 -4.02 -26.45
CA PRO A 506 27.78 -4.58 -27.77
C PRO A 506 27.70 -6.11 -27.76
N GLY A 507 26.90 -6.70 -28.67
CA GLY A 507 26.78 -8.15 -28.82
C GLY A 507 25.82 -8.84 -27.84
N PHE A 508 25.19 -8.10 -26.91
CA PHE A 508 24.08 -8.62 -26.13
C PHE A 508 22.78 -8.50 -26.94
N PRO A 509 22.00 -9.59 -27.10
CA PRO A 509 20.68 -9.47 -27.68
C PRO A 509 19.80 -8.62 -26.76
N SER A 510 18.81 -7.91 -27.32
CA SER A 510 17.83 -7.17 -26.51
C SER A 510 17.07 -8.07 -25.52
N SER A 511 17.17 -9.40 -25.69
CA SER A 511 16.61 -10.45 -24.84
C SER A 511 17.36 -10.73 -23.53
N ALA A 512 18.60 -10.26 -23.32
CA ALA A 512 19.30 -10.49 -22.04
C ALA A 512 18.68 -9.68 -20.87
N ALA A 513 17.80 -8.73 -21.19
CA ALA A 513 16.95 -7.98 -20.27
C ALA A 513 15.48 -7.99 -20.72
N SER A 514 15.03 -9.04 -21.44
CA SER A 514 13.62 -9.16 -21.83
C SER A 514 12.73 -9.42 -20.62
N LEU A 515 11.57 -8.77 -20.61
CA LEU A 515 10.48 -9.11 -19.72
C LEU A 515 9.98 -10.51 -20.06
N SER A 516 9.78 -11.36 -19.05
CA SER A 516 9.11 -12.65 -19.22
C SER A 516 7.62 -12.47 -19.52
N TRP A 517 7.05 -11.35 -19.07
CA TRP A 517 5.67 -10.95 -19.32
C TRP A 517 5.64 -9.48 -19.80
N PRO A 518 5.92 -9.22 -21.09
CA PRO A 518 5.79 -7.89 -21.68
C PRO A 518 4.33 -7.52 -21.96
N PHE A 519 4.03 -6.23 -22.07
CA PHE A 519 2.76 -5.75 -22.62
C PHE A 519 2.63 -6.11 -24.10
N ALA A 520 1.44 -6.58 -24.49
CA ALA A 520 1.16 -7.13 -25.81
C ALA A 520 0.90 -6.08 -26.92
N ASP A 521 0.63 -4.81 -26.58
CA ASP A 521 0.23 -3.78 -27.56
C ASP A 521 1.46 -3.31 -28.39
N PRO A 522 1.36 -3.16 -29.72
CA PRO A 522 2.43 -2.67 -30.60
C PRO A 522 2.93 -1.23 -30.30
N THR A 523 2.24 -0.44 -29.47
CA THR A 523 2.70 0.85 -28.95
C THR A 523 3.43 0.76 -27.60
N SER A 524 3.68 -0.46 -27.10
CA SER A 524 4.19 -0.73 -25.75
C SER A 524 5.70 -0.57 -25.57
N GLU A 525 6.48 -0.07 -26.54
CA GLU A 525 7.94 0.05 -26.32
C GLU A 525 8.26 0.97 -25.14
N LEU A 526 7.53 2.08 -25.04
CA LEU A 526 7.57 2.98 -23.89
C LEU A 526 7.20 2.27 -22.58
N ALA A 527 6.07 1.56 -22.54
CA ALA A 527 5.57 0.88 -21.34
C ALA A 527 6.46 -0.30 -20.91
N ASN A 528 6.97 -1.07 -21.87
CA ASN A 528 7.88 -2.18 -21.63
C ASN A 528 9.28 -1.68 -21.19
N SER A 529 9.78 -0.57 -21.75
CA SER A 529 11.03 0.04 -21.27
C SER A 529 10.89 0.54 -19.81
N TYR A 530 9.76 1.17 -19.49
CA TYR A 530 9.42 1.56 -18.13
C TYR A 530 9.34 0.36 -17.17
N LEU A 531 8.58 -0.68 -17.55
CA LEU A 531 8.41 -1.89 -16.73
C LEU A 531 9.75 -2.60 -16.46
N LYS A 532 10.63 -2.69 -17.46
CA LYS A 532 12.01 -3.20 -17.29
C LYS A 532 12.78 -2.43 -16.21
N ALA A 533 12.73 -1.10 -16.25
CA ALA A 533 13.41 -0.25 -15.29
C ALA A 533 12.79 -0.39 -13.88
N ARG A 534 11.47 -0.50 -13.78
CA ARG A 534 10.73 -0.72 -12.52
C ARG A 534 11.09 -2.05 -11.86
N VAL A 535 10.96 -3.16 -12.60
CA VAL A 535 11.30 -4.51 -12.13
C VAL A 535 12.73 -4.58 -11.63
N PHE A 536 13.69 -4.03 -12.39
CA PHE A 536 15.09 -4.00 -11.98
C PHE A 536 15.30 -3.24 -10.66
N ASN A 537 14.66 -2.09 -10.49
CA ASN A 537 14.74 -1.32 -9.26
C ASN A 537 14.06 -2.00 -8.06
N ARG A 538 12.95 -2.70 -8.30
CA ARG A 538 12.25 -3.52 -7.31
C ARG A 538 13.15 -4.63 -6.82
N ILE A 539 13.73 -5.43 -7.72
CA ILE A 539 14.68 -6.50 -7.40
C ILE A 539 15.88 -5.95 -6.61
N ALA A 540 16.46 -4.82 -7.04
CA ALA A 540 17.58 -4.19 -6.34
C ALA A 540 17.21 -3.78 -4.89
N ALA A 541 15.98 -3.28 -4.68
CA ALA A 541 15.48 -2.96 -3.35
C ALA A 541 15.23 -4.24 -2.51
N SER A 542 14.63 -5.27 -3.09
CA SER A 542 14.38 -6.56 -2.43
C SER A 542 15.68 -7.25 -1.98
N LEU A 543 16.73 -7.22 -2.80
CA LEU A 543 18.06 -7.72 -2.43
C LEU A 543 18.62 -7.00 -1.18
N LEU A 544 18.44 -5.67 -1.11
CA LEU A 544 18.82 -4.90 0.07
C LEU A 544 17.94 -5.19 1.29
N SER A 545 16.66 -5.50 1.08
CA SER A 545 15.71 -5.89 2.14
C SER A 545 16.15 -7.20 2.78
N LEU A 546 16.40 -8.23 1.96
CA LEU A 546 16.92 -9.53 2.37
C LEU A 546 18.24 -9.41 3.15
N LEU A 547 19.14 -8.50 2.76
CA LEU A 547 20.40 -8.26 3.49
C LEU A 547 20.24 -7.66 4.88
N ASN A 548 19.09 -7.06 5.19
CA ASN A 548 18.82 -6.56 6.54
C ASN A 548 18.26 -7.65 7.45
N THR A 549 17.94 -8.84 6.92
CA THR A 549 17.66 -10.02 7.76
C THR A 549 18.99 -10.56 8.28
N ASN A 550 19.01 -11.11 9.50
CA ASN A 550 20.22 -11.71 10.08
C ASN A 550 20.49 -13.13 9.51
N ASP A 551 19.79 -13.50 8.44
CA ASP A 551 19.55 -14.90 8.06
C ASP A 551 20.32 -15.32 6.80
N LEU A 552 21.10 -14.43 6.19
CA LEU A 552 21.88 -14.74 4.99
C LEU A 552 23.30 -15.21 5.33
N ASP A 553 23.73 -16.28 4.66
CA ASP A 553 25.08 -16.82 4.80
C ASP A 553 26.16 -15.93 4.14
N SER A 554 27.43 -16.20 4.50
CA SER A 554 28.58 -15.43 4.00
C SER A 554 28.81 -15.53 2.50
N THR A 555 28.36 -16.61 1.83
CA THR A 555 28.52 -16.79 0.39
C THR A 555 27.58 -15.89 -0.40
N LEU A 556 26.36 -15.70 0.08
CA LEU A 556 25.38 -14.76 -0.49
C LEU A 556 25.84 -13.32 -0.34
N ILE A 557 26.48 -13.01 0.79
CA ILE A 557 27.10 -11.70 1.01
C ILE A 557 28.20 -11.45 -0.03
N THR A 558 29.05 -12.43 -0.35
CA THR A 558 30.07 -12.25 -1.41
C THR A 558 29.43 -11.94 -2.77
N LYS A 559 28.34 -12.62 -3.13
CA LYS A 559 27.63 -12.38 -4.40
C LYS A 559 27.13 -10.95 -4.52
N ILE A 560 26.59 -10.36 -3.45
CA ILE A 560 26.12 -8.97 -3.52
C ILE A 560 27.31 -8.01 -3.73
N LEU A 561 28.44 -8.23 -3.06
CA LEU A 561 29.62 -7.36 -3.17
C LEU A 561 30.19 -7.29 -4.60
N GLU A 562 30.00 -8.34 -5.39
CA GLU A 562 30.44 -8.42 -6.79
C GLU A 562 29.49 -7.74 -7.79
N THR A 563 28.31 -7.32 -7.34
CA THR A 563 27.27 -6.70 -8.17
C THR A 563 27.68 -5.29 -8.58
N ASP A 564 27.32 -4.87 -9.80
CA ASP A 564 27.52 -3.48 -10.23
C ASP A 564 26.44 -2.56 -9.66
N HIS A 565 26.72 -1.98 -8.50
CA HIS A 565 25.78 -1.12 -7.79
C HIS A 565 25.53 0.22 -8.48
N ARG A 566 26.36 0.59 -9.47
CA ARG A 566 26.15 1.81 -10.26
C ARG A 566 24.95 1.66 -11.17
N THR A 567 24.71 0.47 -11.73
CA THR A 567 23.58 0.19 -12.61
C THR A 567 22.25 0.49 -11.92
N ALA A 568 22.09 0.07 -10.66
CA ALA A 568 20.90 0.37 -9.85
C ALA A 568 20.67 1.88 -9.69
N ILE A 569 21.71 2.64 -9.33
CA ILE A 569 21.59 4.09 -9.14
C ILE A 569 21.29 4.81 -10.46
N ILE A 570 21.97 4.44 -11.56
CA ILE A 570 21.74 5.07 -12.86
C ILE A 570 20.35 4.70 -13.40
N ASN A 571 19.90 3.47 -13.21
CA ASN A 571 18.56 3.06 -13.64
C ASN A 571 17.49 3.83 -12.84
N ARG A 572 17.63 3.91 -11.52
CA ARG A 572 16.74 4.67 -10.65
C ARG A 572 16.71 6.15 -10.99
N SER A 573 17.86 6.75 -11.31
CA SER A 573 17.93 8.16 -11.69
C SER A 573 17.17 8.46 -12.99
N ARG A 574 17.07 7.48 -13.91
CA ARG A 574 16.24 7.59 -15.13
C ARG A 574 14.75 7.56 -14.85
N LEU A 575 14.31 6.65 -13.97
CA LEU A 575 12.90 6.57 -13.58
C LEU A 575 12.40 7.90 -13.04
N PHE A 576 13.18 8.51 -12.14
CA PHE A 576 12.73 9.68 -11.38
C PHE A 576 13.34 11.01 -11.85
N SER A 577 13.92 11.07 -13.07
CA SER A 577 14.51 12.31 -13.59
C SER A 577 13.45 13.41 -13.75
N GLY A 578 13.74 14.61 -13.26
CA GLY A 578 12.90 15.80 -13.41
C GLY A 578 11.67 15.86 -12.50
N SER A 579 11.43 14.86 -11.63
CA SER A 579 10.27 14.81 -10.74
C SER A 579 10.70 14.83 -9.27
N LEU A 580 9.92 15.50 -8.42
CA LEU A 580 10.00 15.35 -6.97
C LEU A 580 9.04 14.22 -6.59
N VAL A 581 9.56 13.11 -6.07
CA VAL A 581 8.78 11.90 -5.81
C VAL A 581 8.90 11.54 -4.35
N SER A 582 7.81 11.07 -3.75
CA SER A 582 7.83 10.50 -2.41
C SER A 582 8.38 9.08 -2.43
N SER A 583 9.14 8.73 -1.42
CA SER A 583 9.64 7.36 -1.25
C SER A 583 9.68 6.99 0.22
N TYR A 584 9.44 5.72 0.52
CA TYR A 584 9.59 5.18 1.86
C TYR A 584 10.94 4.49 1.97
N ALA A 585 11.80 4.98 2.88
CA ALA A 585 13.04 4.29 3.19
C ALA A 585 13.38 4.45 4.67
N PHE A 586 13.84 3.34 5.28
CA PHE A 586 14.20 3.26 6.70
C PHE A 586 13.04 3.60 7.66
N GLY A 587 11.81 3.23 7.30
CA GLY A 587 10.67 3.47 8.18
C GLY A 587 10.10 4.89 8.12
N ALA A 588 10.66 5.77 7.28
CA ALA A 588 10.27 7.17 7.22
C ALA A 588 10.00 7.65 5.79
N TYR A 589 9.12 8.64 5.68
CA TYR A 589 8.76 9.29 4.42
C TYR A 589 9.90 10.21 3.99
N ARG A 590 10.34 10.06 2.74
CA ARG A 590 11.40 10.87 2.16
C ARG A 590 10.93 11.49 0.87
N MET A 591 11.27 12.75 0.68
CA MET A 591 11.21 13.36 -0.64
C MET A 591 12.49 13.03 -1.39
N MET A 592 12.34 12.58 -2.63
CA MET A 592 13.43 12.19 -3.51
C MET A 592 13.44 13.12 -4.72
N ARG A 593 14.63 13.59 -5.08
CA ARG A 593 14.86 14.39 -6.28
C ARG A 593 16.09 13.88 -7.02
N VAL A 594 16.01 13.83 -8.35
CA VAL A 594 17.15 13.45 -9.18
C VAL A 594 17.71 14.67 -9.90
N VAL A 595 18.97 14.99 -9.65
CA VAL A 595 19.66 16.13 -10.25
C VAL A 595 21.07 15.72 -10.68
N GLY A 596 21.41 15.99 -11.95
CA GLY A 596 22.74 15.66 -12.49
C GLY A 596 23.09 14.17 -12.40
N GLY A 597 22.12 13.27 -12.51
CA GLY A 597 22.32 11.82 -12.36
C GLY A 597 22.58 11.35 -10.94
N SER A 598 22.42 12.23 -9.94
CA SER A 598 22.51 11.93 -8.52
C SER A 598 21.12 11.90 -7.90
N ILE A 599 20.89 11.01 -6.95
CA ILE A 599 19.61 10.86 -6.26
C ILE A 599 19.76 11.49 -4.87
N PHE A 600 19.03 12.57 -4.62
CA PHE A 600 18.97 13.24 -3.33
C PHE A 600 17.70 12.81 -2.60
N ARG A 601 17.80 12.49 -1.31
CA ARG A 601 16.62 12.22 -0.47
C ARG A 601 16.67 13.07 0.79
N TYR A 602 15.48 13.46 1.25
CA TYR A 602 15.33 14.39 2.36
C TYR A 602 14.12 14.04 3.21
N ILE A 603 14.28 14.11 4.53
CA ILE A 603 13.18 14.12 5.51
C ILE A 603 13.14 15.52 6.11
N PRO A 604 12.05 16.28 5.90
CA PRO A 604 11.88 17.61 6.47
C PRO A 604 11.63 17.57 7.98
N PRO A 605 11.86 18.69 8.70
CA PRO A 605 11.58 18.86 10.13
C PRO A 605 10.25 18.27 10.58
N PHE A 606 9.18 18.62 9.89
CA PHE A 606 7.84 18.18 10.24
C PHE A 606 7.62 16.66 10.13
N ALA A 607 8.47 15.91 9.43
CA ALA A 607 8.36 14.45 9.26
C ALA A 607 9.49 13.69 9.96
N PHE A 608 10.43 14.39 10.60
CA PHE A 608 11.60 13.77 11.21
C PHE A 608 11.28 12.97 12.46
N PHE A 609 10.15 13.24 13.11
CA PHE A 609 9.66 12.41 14.21
C PHE A 609 9.42 10.94 13.81
N GLU A 610 9.17 10.66 12.52
CA GLU A 610 9.05 9.29 11.98
C GLU A 610 10.41 8.61 11.73
N PHE A 611 11.52 9.35 11.81
CA PHE A 611 12.84 8.82 11.49
C PHE A 611 13.38 7.94 12.62
N ASP A 612 13.40 6.62 12.41
CA ASP A 612 13.99 5.69 13.35
C ASP A 612 15.54 5.73 13.29
N LEU A 613 16.12 6.61 14.11
CA LEU A 613 17.57 6.76 14.27
C LEU A 613 18.25 5.47 14.75
N LYS A 614 17.58 4.64 15.57
CA LYS A 614 18.17 3.39 16.10
C LYS A 614 18.27 2.35 14.98
N MET A 615 17.21 2.19 14.19
CA MET A 615 17.17 1.30 13.03
C MET A 615 18.16 1.75 11.94
N PHE A 616 18.25 3.06 11.70
CA PHE A 616 19.24 3.63 10.79
C PHE A 616 20.67 3.22 11.19
N ARG A 617 21.06 3.46 12.45
CA ARG A 617 22.39 3.11 12.97
C ARG A 617 22.69 1.61 12.86
N ARG A 618 21.74 0.76 13.26
CA ARG A 618 21.88 -0.71 13.15
C ARG A 618 22.15 -1.15 11.71
N ARG A 619 21.49 -0.56 10.73
CA ARG A 619 21.71 -0.87 9.30
C ARG A 619 23.09 -0.44 8.81
N ILE A 620 23.59 0.73 9.23
CA ILE A 620 24.96 1.17 8.93
C ILE A 620 25.98 0.19 9.50
N GLU A 621 25.84 -0.16 10.78
CA GLU A 621 26.74 -1.11 11.46
C GLU A 621 26.73 -2.47 10.76
N HIS A 622 25.54 -2.98 10.44
CA HIS A 622 25.37 -4.24 9.73
C HIS A 622 26.06 -4.22 8.36
N ARG A 623 25.77 -3.23 7.52
CA ARG A 623 26.38 -3.10 6.19
C ARG A 623 27.89 -2.90 6.24
N THR A 624 28.40 -2.24 7.28
CA THR A 624 29.84 -2.07 7.51
C THR A 624 30.49 -3.40 7.89
N LYS A 625 29.88 -4.19 8.80
CA LYS A 625 30.35 -5.54 9.15
C LYS A 625 30.39 -6.47 7.94
N LEU A 626 29.44 -6.32 7.02
CA LEU A 626 29.38 -7.07 5.76
C LEU A 626 30.38 -6.60 4.69
N ASN A 627 31.18 -5.55 4.95
CA ASN A 627 32.03 -4.88 3.95
C ASN A 627 31.28 -4.39 2.70
N LEU A 628 29.97 -4.16 2.80
CA LEU A 628 29.12 -3.65 1.72
C LEU A 628 29.30 -2.13 1.55
N ILE A 629 29.54 -1.44 2.67
CA ILE A 629 29.92 -0.04 2.68
C ILE A 629 31.27 0.15 3.35
N GLN A 630 32.07 1.08 2.83
CA GLN A 630 33.35 1.48 3.41
C GLN A 630 33.39 3.00 3.56
N PRO A 631 33.82 3.54 4.72
CA PRO A 631 34.04 4.97 4.87
C PRO A 631 34.96 5.51 3.78
N TYR A 632 34.53 6.56 3.09
CA TYR A 632 35.32 7.18 2.05
C TYR A 632 36.19 8.30 2.64
N HIS A 633 37.50 8.07 2.71
CA HIS A 633 38.46 9.07 3.11
C HIS A 633 39.11 9.72 1.88
N PRO A 634 38.92 11.03 1.63
CA PRO A 634 39.58 11.71 0.53
C PRO A 634 41.10 11.75 0.73
N THR A 635 41.88 11.32 -0.26
CA THR A 635 43.36 11.34 -0.21
C THR A 635 43.90 12.77 -0.22
N LEU A 636 45.12 12.98 0.30
CA LEU A 636 45.83 14.29 0.33
C LEU A 636 45.93 15.01 -1.02
N LEU A 637 45.97 14.26 -2.13
CA LEU A 637 46.04 14.77 -3.51
C LEU A 637 44.66 15.06 -4.12
N SER A 638 43.59 14.56 -3.50
CA SER A 638 42.24 14.97 -3.87
C SER A 638 41.96 16.33 -3.24
N LYS A 639 41.43 17.31 -3.99
CA LYS A 639 40.93 18.61 -3.47
C LYS A 639 39.77 18.46 -2.43
N CYS A 640 39.55 17.25 -1.92
CA CYS A 640 38.35 16.80 -1.24
C CYS A 640 38.48 16.76 0.29
N LYS A 641 39.57 17.25 0.89
CA LYS A 641 39.92 17.02 2.29
C LYS A 641 39.01 17.68 3.35
N SER A 642 38.16 18.65 3.00
CA SER A 642 37.47 19.48 4.00
C SER A 642 35.93 19.37 4.07
N TYR A 643 35.28 18.68 3.12
CA TYR A 643 33.81 18.82 2.96
C TYR A 643 32.96 17.79 3.71
N PHE A 644 33.50 16.60 3.98
CA PHE A 644 32.77 15.49 4.61
C PHE A 644 33.61 14.87 5.73
N SER A 645 34.18 15.71 6.60
CA SER A 645 34.90 15.23 7.77
C SER A 645 33.89 14.63 8.76
N PRO A 646 34.12 13.43 9.30
CA PRO A 646 33.41 12.98 10.49
C PRO A 646 33.90 13.84 11.66
N HIS A 647 33.34 15.03 11.81
CA HIS A 647 33.48 15.76 13.05
C HIS A 647 32.59 15.09 14.08
N LEU A 648 33.21 14.33 14.99
CA LEU A 648 32.65 14.08 16.32
C LEU A 648 32.67 15.41 17.09
N SER A 649 31.84 16.38 16.67
CA SER A 649 31.45 17.46 17.57
C SER A 649 30.54 16.86 18.64
N ARG A 650 30.60 17.37 19.86
CA ARG A 650 29.73 16.97 20.98
C ARG A 650 28.24 17.31 20.76
N ASP A 651 27.85 17.63 19.54
CA ASP A 651 26.61 18.32 19.18
C ASP A 651 25.77 17.46 18.23
N GLU A 652 24.46 17.74 18.27
CA GLU A 652 23.29 17.17 17.61
C GLU A 652 23.34 16.93 16.07
N HIS A 653 24.51 16.84 15.44
CA HIS A 653 24.69 16.66 14.00
C HIS A 653 25.60 15.45 13.68
N TYR A 654 25.13 14.56 12.80
CA TYR A 654 25.83 13.35 12.36
C TYR A 654 25.91 13.33 10.84
N SER A 655 27.03 12.90 10.26
CA SER A 655 27.10 12.63 8.82
C SER A 655 28.05 11.50 8.51
N GLY A 656 27.90 10.92 7.32
CA GLY A 656 28.75 9.85 6.84
C GLY A 656 28.80 9.79 5.33
N LEU A 657 30.00 9.62 4.79
CA LEU A 657 30.25 9.41 3.37
C LEU A 657 30.89 8.04 3.17
N TYR A 658 30.24 7.21 2.36
CA TYR A 658 30.61 5.83 2.13
C TYR A 658 30.77 5.54 0.63
N LYS A 659 31.64 4.59 0.32
CA LYS A 659 31.59 3.83 -0.93
C LYS A 659 30.73 2.60 -0.71
N PHE A 660 29.74 2.40 -1.55
CA PHE A 660 28.87 1.22 -1.55
C PHE A 660 29.30 0.28 -2.67
N GLY A 661 29.65 -0.96 -2.34
CA GLY A 661 30.23 -1.93 -3.28
C GLY A 661 31.76 -1.86 -3.39
N HIS A 662 32.33 -2.63 -4.32
CA HIS A 662 33.79 -2.82 -4.44
C HIS A 662 34.36 -2.28 -5.76
N GLY A 663 35.58 -1.74 -5.69
CA GLY A 663 36.36 -1.35 -6.88
C GLY A 663 35.61 -0.40 -7.82
N THR A 664 35.70 -0.68 -9.13
CA THR A 664 35.07 0.11 -10.19
C THR A 664 33.55 -0.03 -10.26
N LYS A 665 32.96 -0.98 -9.52
CA LYS A 665 31.52 -1.26 -9.45
C LYS A 665 30.79 -0.52 -8.32
N SER A 666 31.53 0.31 -7.58
CA SER A 666 31.00 1.05 -6.44
C SER A 666 30.37 2.38 -6.83
N HIS A 667 29.43 2.86 -6.01
CA HIS A 667 28.92 4.24 -6.04
C HIS A 667 29.15 4.91 -4.68
N PHE A 668 28.90 6.22 -4.61
CA PHE A 668 29.04 6.99 -3.38
C PHE A 668 27.68 7.22 -2.73
N TRP A 669 27.64 7.05 -1.42
CA TRP A 669 26.48 7.35 -0.60
C TRP A 669 26.87 8.29 0.54
N TYR A 670 26.23 9.45 0.59
CA TYR A 670 26.38 10.43 1.66
C TYR A 670 25.07 10.55 2.42
N TRP A 671 25.15 10.75 3.74
CA TRP A 671 24.02 11.15 4.55
C TRP A 671 24.44 12.12 5.66
N GLU A 672 23.50 12.95 6.09
CA GLU A 672 23.58 13.80 7.27
C GLU A 672 22.26 13.78 8.04
N ILE A 673 22.35 13.86 9.36
CA ILE A 673 21.25 13.94 10.31
C ILE A 673 21.54 15.12 11.20
N ASN A 674 20.57 16.00 11.37
CA ASN A 674 20.65 17.11 12.30
C ASN A 674 19.49 16.99 13.29
N LEU A 675 19.77 16.60 14.53
CA LEU A 675 18.78 16.49 15.59
C LEU A 675 18.32 17.86 16.09
N LYS A 676 19.15 18.91 15.96
CA LYS A 676 18.80 20.28 16.39
C LYS A 676 17.71 20.89 15.51
N PHE A 677 17.89 20.73 14.20
CA PHE A 677 16.96 21.22 13.18
C PHE A 677 16.04 20.10 12.67
N GLU A 678 16.07 18.95 13.34
CA GLU A 678 15.24 17.78 13.05
C GLU A 678 15.19 17.42 11.56
N TYR A 679 16.31 17.32 10.86
CA TYR A 679 16.26 16.93 9.44
C TYR A 679 17.23 15.80 9.12
N TYR A 680 16.90 15.07 8.06
CA TYR A 680 17.78 14.09 7.46
C TYR A 680 17.92 14.36 5.97
N PHE A 681 19.15 14.30 5.46
CA PHE A 681 19.45 14.46 4.05
C PHE A 681 20.44 13.38 3.62
N GLU A 682 20.26 12.82 2.43
CA GLU A 682 21.22 11.90 1.82
C GLU A 682 21.32 12.11 0.32
N PHE A 683 22.42 11.63 -0.27
CA PHE A 683 22.50 11.43 -1.71
C PHE A 683 23.26 10.17 -2.08
N GLU A 684 22.87 9.59 -3.22
CA GLU A 684 23.58 8.50 -3.89
C GLU A 684 24.02 8.96 -5.28
N THR A 685 25.29 8.71 -5.65
CA THR A 685 25.83 9.18 -6.92
C THR A 685 26.98 8.33 -7.45
N CYS A 686 27.13 8.29 -8.78
CA CYS A 686 28.31 7.76 -9.45
C CYS A 686 29.38 8.86 -9.71
N ASP A 687 29.01 10.14 -9.66
CA ASP A 687 29.92 11.28 -9.83
C ASP A 687 29.88 12.19 -8.59
N LEU A 688 30.77 11.89 -7.65
CA LEU A 688 30.88 12.64 -6.41
C LEU A 688 31.30 14.11 -6.64
N THR A 689 31.99 14.42 -7.73
CA THR A 689 32.43 15.79 -8.02
C THR A 689 31.23 16.65 -8.40
N GLU A 690 30.40 16.14 -9.30
CA GLU A 690 29.20 16.83 -9.76
C GLU A 690 28.15 16.93 -8.65
N ALA A 691 27.90 15.83 -7.92
CA ALA A 691 26.97 15.82 -6.79
C ALA A 691 27.34 16.87 -5.73
N ARG A 692 28.63 17.14 -5.49
CA ARG A 692 29.08 18.18 -4.56
C ARG A 692 28.77 19.60 -5.02
N LYS A 693 28.91 19.88 -6.32
CA LYS A 693 28.56 21.20 -6.87
C LYS A 693 27.07 21.48 -6.70
N ILE A 694 26.27 20.42 -6.81
CA ILE A 694 24.82 20.46 -6.75
C ILE A 694 24.34 20.47 -5.28
N HIS A 695 25.02 19.76 -4.38
CA HIS A 695 24.58 19.52 -3.00
C HIS A 695 24.15 20.78 -2.25
N TRP A 696 24.97 21.85 -2.24
CA TRP A 696 24.62 23.09 -1.55
C TRP A 696 23.36 23.73 -2.14
N ARG A 697 23.29 23.82 -3.47
CA ARG A 697 22.11 24.38 -4.14
C ARG A 697 20.88 23.54 -3.87
N GLU A 698 20.98 22.22 -3.90
CA GLU A 698 19.82 21.36 -3.64
C GLU A 698 19.41 21.38 -2.18
N LYS A 699 20.36 21.41 -1.24
CA LYS A 699 20.06 21.55 0.18
C LYS A 699 19.39 22.90 0.47
N ASP A 700 19.94 23.99 -0.04
CA ASP A 700 19.40 25.34 0.14
C ASP A 700 18.08 25.54 -0.62
N ASN A 701 17.94 24.99 -1.83
CA ASN A 701 16.69 25.04 -2.60
C ASN A 701 15.62 24.14 -1.99
N LEU A 702 15.96 22.99 -1.42
CA LEU A 702 14.97 22.12 -0.75
C LEU A 702 14.54 22.77 0.56
N LEU A 703 15.48 23.24 1.39
CA LEU A 703 15.16 24.00 2.61
C LEU A 703 14.37 25.27 2.29
N GLY A 704 14.76 26.02 1.25
CA GLY A 704 14.07 27.18 0.72
C GLY A 704 12.68 26.86 0.15
N PHE A 705 12.52 25.78 -0.61
CA PHE A 705 11.22 25.31 -1.12
C PHE A 705 10.22 25.01 0.01
N PHE A 706 10.69 24.52 1.16
CA PHE A 706 9.85 24.35 2.36
C PHE A 706 9.74 25.62 3.23
N SER A 707 10.59 26.62 2.99
CA SER A 707 10.52 27.94 3.64
C SER A 707 9.56 28.88 2.89
N ASP A 708 9.48 28.74 1.56
CA ASP A 708 8.59 29.47 0.65
C ASP A 708 7.20 28.81 0.53
N CYS A 709 7.05 27.55 0.96
CA CYS A 709 5.75 27.04 1.37
C CYS A 709 5.45 27.69 2.73
N ASP A 710 4.48 28.60 2.81
CA ASP A 710 4.01 29.32 4.01
C ASP A 710 3.53 28.37 5.15
N LEU A 711 4.41 27.54 5.68
CA LEU A 711 4.19 26.57 6.75
C LEU A 711 5.06 26.88 7.98
N LEU A 712 6.03 27.79 7.86
CA LEU A 712 6.93 28.18 8.96
C LEU A 712 6.42 29.33 9.83
N ASP A 713 5.59 30.23 9.30
CA ASP A 713 5.09 31.39 10.08
C ASP A 713 3.86 31.08 10.95
N PHE A 714 3.15 29.96 10.74
CA PHE A 714 1.99 29.59 11.56
C PHE A 714 2.32 28.67 12.74
N VAL A 715 3.41 27.90 12.65
CA VAL A 715 3.80 26.93 13.71
C VAL A 715 4.58 27.59 14.85
N LEU A 716 5.27 28.71 14.60
CA LEU A 716 6.07 29.38 15.63
C LEU A 716 5.31 30.45 16.45
N HIS A 717 4.08 30.82 16.07
CA HIS A 717 3.31 31.87 16.74
C HIS A 717 1.93 31.44 17.27
N GLY A 718 1.57 30.18 17.11
CA GLY A 718 0.36 29.60 17.69
C GLY A 718 0.61 28.87 19.00
N ASP A 719 1.23 29.52 20.00
CA ASP A 719 1.07 29.23 21.44
C ASP A 719 1.96 30.15 22.30
N ARG A 720 1.42 31.32 22.67
CA ARG A 720 1.79 31.98 23.94
C ARG A 720 0.52 32.18 24.75
N PRO A 721 0.41 31.63 25.98
CA PRO A 721 -0.59 32.11 26.91
C PRO A 721 -0.22 33.54 27.31
N LEU A 722 -1.14 34.48 27.07
CA LEU A 722 -1.14 35.80 27.69
C LEU A 722 -1.20 35.64 29.22
N MET A 723 -0.11 35.87 29.92
CA MET A 723 -0.15 36.32 31.32
C MET A 723 0.66 37.60 31.46
N GLY A 724 0.00 38.60 32.02
CA GLY A 724 0.41 40.01 32.04
C GLY A 724 1.62 40.31 32.92
N LEU A 725 2.30 41.39 32.52
CA LEU A 725 3.16 42.20 33.37
C LEU A 725 2.27 43.01 34.33
N GLU A 726 2.45 42.86 35.63
CA GLU A 726 2.79 43.98 36.53
C GLU A 726 3.10 43.49 37.96
N ASP A 727 4.34 43.81 38.35
CA ASP A 727 4.81 44.33 39.64
C ASP A 727 4.80 43.51 40.96
N ARG A 728 6.04 43.40 41.47
CA ARG A 728 6.53 43.65 42.85
C ARG A 728 6.54 42.52 43.89
N ASP A 729 7.79 42.19 44.22
CA ASP A 729 8.41 42.19 45.56
C ASP A 729 7.93 41.23 46.66
N ALA A 730 8.95 40.79 47.40
CA ALA A 730 8.99 40.38 48.80
C ALA A 730 8.82 38.88 49.13
N ALA A 731 10.00 38.25 49.28
CA ALA A 731 10.49 37.67 50.54
C ALA A 731 9.73 36.53 51.25
N ALA A 732 10.52 35.48 51.53
CA ALA A 732 10.53 34.66 52.75
C ALA A 732 9.28 33.82 53.07
N TYR A 733 9.33 32.51 52.79
CA TYR A 733 9.73 31.46 53.73
C TYR A 733 9.70 30.08 53.05
#